data_AF-A0A556U8R1-F1
#
_entry.id   AF-A0A556U8R1-F1
#
_cell.length_a   1.000
_cell.length_b   1.000
_cell.length_c   1.000
_cell.angle_alpha   90.00
_cell.angle_beta   90.00
_cell.angle_gamma   90.00
#
_symmetry.space_group_name_H-M   'P 1'
#
loop_
_entity.id
_entity.type
_entity.pdbx_description
1 polymer ?
#
loop_
_entity_poly.entity_id
_entity_poly.type
_entity_poly.pdbx_seq_one_letter_code
_entity_poly.pdbx_strand_id
1 'polypeptide(L)'
;MNKLYIGNVSEQTSALDLETIFEQWKIPFSAPFLVKSGYAFVDCPDEKIAMKAIDTLSGKVELHGKLLEVEHSVPKRQRGCKLQIRNIPPHMQWEVLDGLLAQYGTVENCEQVNTDMETAVVNVRYALKEQARQAVEKLNGFMMENYALKVSYIPDENVLSDPSSMGNRRGGAPRGQPRQSSPSLGPRPKLQSDIPLRMLVPTQFVGAIIGKEGATIRNITKQTRSKIDIHRKENAGAAEKPITVHSTPEGCSSACRSIMEIMQKEAMDTKITEEIPLKILAHNNFVGRLIGKEGRNLKKIEQDTGTKITISPLQDLTIYNPERTITVKGSIEACARAEEEVMKKIREAYENDVAAMNLQSNLIPGLNLNALGLFPGGTSGTISPSMAPGPLSGGQAGYPSFGQPESETVHLFIPALAVGAIIGKQGQHIKQLSRFAGASIKIAPADGMEAKQRMVIISGPPEAQFKAQGRIFGKLKEENFFGPKEEVKLEAHIKVPSFAAGRVIGKGGKTVNELQNLTSAEVVVPRDQTPDENDQVVVKITGHFYASQLAQRKIQEILSQGCAVTTSFIDPVMFSAAVFSARVCDITDESDTVKRLQLEVPHLDFSFRAGQWVDLFIPGMETVGGFSVCSSPGLLHKQRVIELAVKYTRHPPAHWIHTECTIGSNVELRVGGDFFFDPMPSDQPVDLLLVAGGVGINPLYSILMHAADLLQLPHAYQLNHTHLCYSAKNTKELLFKNSIISVCQEFPDKFSCDFRVTQQDFEIEPNLQSYTTRGKITQEVLKHHVNPESTLCYLCGPPPMIESVNLDLQSLGLSINRILYEKWW
;
A
#
# COMPACT_ATOMS: atom_id res chain seq x y z
N MET A 1 -27.53 -9.40 14.95
CA MET A 1 -28.39 -8.18 14.84
C MET A 1 -29.83 -8.63 14.73
N ASN A 2 -30.74 -8.17 15.59
CA ASN A 2 -32.06 -8.81 15.74
C ASN A 2 -33.22 -8.01 15.12
N LYS A 3 -32.94 -6.93 14.38
CA LYS A 3 -33.97 -6.12 13.71
C LYS A 3 -34.18 -6.61 12.29
N LEU A 4 -35.43 -6.72 11.85
CA LEU A 4 -35.83 -7.14 10.52
C LEU A 4 -36.38 -5.97 9.71
N TYR A 5 -36.08 -5.98 8.41
CA TYR A 5 -36.73 -5.18 7.39
C TYR A 5 -37.74 -6.08 6.66
N ILE A 6 -38.97 -5.58 6.47
CA ILE A 6 -40.04 -6.26 5.75
C ILE A 6 -40.38 -5.39 4.55
N GLY A 7 -39.90 -5.77 3.37
CA GLY A 7 -40.15 -5.13 2.09
C GLY A 7 -41.39 -5.65 1.38
N ASN A 8 -41.76 -4.95 0.30
CA ASN A 8 -42.92 -5.23 -0.55
C ASN A 8 -44.27 -5.22 0.20
N VAL A 9 -44.37 -4.40 1.25
CA VAL A 9 -45.58 -4.22 2.06
C VAL A 9 -46.56 -3.29 1.33
N SER A 10 -47.84 -3.66 1.26
CA SER A 10 -48.88 -2.80 0.65
C SER A 10 -49.09 -1.51 1.47
N GLU A 11 -49.43 -0.40 0.82
CA GLU A 11 -49.71 0.88 1.50
C GLU A 11 -50.93 0.83 2.44
N GLN A 12 -51.78 -0.17 2.25
CA GLN A 12 -52.97 -0.42 3.10
C GLN A 12 -52.65 -1.27 4.34
N THR A 13 -51.41 -1.73 4.48
CA THR A 13 -51.00 -2.62 5.57
C THR A 13 -50.88 -1.85 6.88
N SER A 14 -51.52 -2.34 7.93
CA SER A 14 -51.40 -1.83 9.29
C SER A 14 -50.37 -2.62 10.11
N ALA A 15 -49.92 -2.06 11.24
CA ALA A 15 -49.05 -2.78 12.17
C ALA A 15 -49.72 -4.08 12.68
N LEU A 16 -51.04 -4.05 12.90
CA LEU A 16 -51.84 -5.18 13.38
C LEU A 16 -51.87 -6.35 12.40
N ASP A 17 -51.85 -6.07 11.09
CA ASP A 17 -51.80 -7.11 10.05
C ASP A 17 -50.48 -7.90 10.12
N LEU A 18 -49.37 -7.20 10.36
CA LEU A 18 -48.05 -7.81 10.49
C LEU A 18 -47.89 -8.56 11.83
N GLU A 19 -48.47 -8.04 12.91
CA GLU A 19 -48.54 -8.74 14.20
C GLU A 19 -49.29 -10.06 14.05
N THR A 20 -50.44 -10.05 13.38
CA THR A 20 -51.24 -11.25 13.13
C THR A 20 -50.47 -12.31 12.33
N ILE A 21 -49.70 -11.91 11.32
CA ILE A 21 -48.84 -12.82 10.56
C ILE A 21 -47.73 -13.41 11.44
N PHE A 22 -47.04 -12.58 12.22
CA PHE A 22 -45.97 -13.07 13.09
C PHE A 22 -46.50 -14.02 14.18
N GLU A 23 -47.69 -13.76 14.71
CA GLU A 23 -48.39 -14.67 15.63
C GLU A 23 -48.81 -15.98 14.96
N GLN A 24 -49.39 -15.91 13.75
CA GLN A 24 -49.81 -17.08 12.97
C GLN A 24 -48.65 -18.05 12.73
N TRP A 25 -47.47 -17.53 12.42
CA TRP A 25 -46.26 -18.32 12.15
C TRP A 25 -45.42 -18.61 13.41
N LYS A 26 -45.93 -18.25 14.60
CA LYS A 26 -45.25 -18.44 15.90
C LYS A 26 -43.84 -17.85 15.90
N ILE A 27 -43.72 -16.61 15.43
CA ILE A 27 -42.49 -15.83 15.41
C ILE A 27 -42.63 -14.72 16.47
N PRO A 28 -41.98 -14.85 17.63
CA PRO A 28 -42.05 -13.83 18.66
C PRO A 28 -41.32 -12.55 18.23
N PHE A 29 -41.90 -11.40 18.55
CA PHE A 29 -41.31 -10.07 18.32
C PHE A 29 -41.24 -9.31 19.65
N SER A 30 -40.28 -8.39 19.77
CA SER A 30 -39.96 -7.67 21.01
C SER A 30 -40.41 -6.20 21.04
N ALA A 31 -40.87 -5.66 19.91
CA ALA A 31 -41.32 -4.28 19.77
C ALA A 31 -42.45 -4.18 18.71
N PRO A 32 -43.33 -3.17 18.79
CA PRO A 32 -44.38 -2.95 17.80
C PRO A 32 -43.80 -2.69 16.41
N PHE A 33 -44.56 -3.07 15.37
CA PHE A 33 -44.14 -2.90 13.98
C PHE A 33 -44.14 -1.43 13.58
N LEU A 34 -43.00 -0.96 13.06
CA LEU A 34 -42.89 0.36 12.46
C LEU A 34 -43.21 0.27 10.98
N VAL A 35 -44.47 0.51 10.61
CA VAL A 35 -44.94 0.45 9.23
C VAL A 35 -44.76 1.79 8.51
N LYS A 36 -44.31 1.73 7.26
CA LYS A 36 -44.15 2.85 6.33
C LYS A 36 -44.73 2.47 4.97
N SER A 37 -44.95 3.46 4.09
CA SER A 37 -45.38 3.16 2.71
C SER A 37 -44.32 2.27 2.04
N GLY A 38 -44.74 1.05 1.67
CA GLY A 38 -43.91 0.07 0.96
C GLY A 38 -43.10 -0.90 1.83
N TYR A 39 -42.97 -0.67 3.14
CA TYR A 39 -42.13 -1.50 4.01
C TYR A 39 -42.38 -1.34 5.52
N ALA A 40 -41.90 -2.27 6.33
CA ALA A 40 -41.98 -2.21 7.79
C ALA A 40 -40.69 -2.66 8.48
N PHE A 41 -40.56 -2.35 9.77
CA PHE A 41 -39.49 -2.88 10.64
C PHE A 41 -40.06 -3.50 11.90
N VAL A 42 -39.38 -4.54 12.39
CA VAL A 42 -39.67 -5.17 13.69
C VAL A 42 -38.38 -5.59 14.38
N ASP A 43 -38.34 -5.46 15.69
CA ASP A 43 -37.24 -5.99 16.51
C ASP A 43 -37.61 -7.39 17.02
N CYS A 44 -36.71 -8.36 16.84
CA CYS A 44 -36.85 -9.73 17.36
C CYS A 44 -36.05 -9.91 18.67
N PRO A 45 -36.47 -10.85 19.54
CA PRO A 45 -35.79 -11.10 20.83
C PRO A 45 -34.34 -11.57 20.68
N ASP A 46 -34.06 -12.42 19.68
CA ASP A 46 -32.74 -12.94 19.38
C ASP A 46 -32.52 -13.18 17.88
N GLU A 47 -31.27 -13.43 17.50
CA GLU A 47 -30.85 -13.64 16.11
C GLU A 47 -31.37 -14.95 15.50
N LYS A 48 -31.65 -15.96 16.32
CA LYS A 48 -32.21 -17.24 15.85
C LYS A 48 -33.66 -17.07 15.43
N ILE A 49 -34.43 -16.28 16.17
CA ILE A 49 -35.81 -15.93 15.83
C ILE A 49 -35.83 -15.05 14.57
N ALA A 50 -34.89 -14.10 14.44
CA ALA A 50 -34.78 -13.28 13.23
C ALA A 50 -34.51 -14.12 11.97
N MET A 51 -33.57 -15.07 12.03
CA MET A 51 -33.34 -16.01 10.92
C MET A 51 -34.56 -16.90 10.63
N LYS A 52 -35.22 -17.41 11.67
CA LYS A 52 -36.47 -18.18 11.51
C LYS A 52 -37.54 -17.35 10.78
N ALA A 53 -37.66 -16.07 11.10
CA ALA A 53 -38.62 -15.18 10.47
C ALA A 53 -38.30 -14.96 8.98
N ILE A 54 -37.02 -14.73 8.64
CA ILE A 54 -36.55 -14.62 7.25
C ILE A 54 -36.86 -15.90 6.47
N ASP A 55 -36.46 -17.05 6.99
CA ASP A 55 -36.65 -18.34 6.32
C ASP A 55 -38.12 -18.72 6.15
N THR A 56 -38.99 -18.27 7.05
CA THR A 56 -40.42 -18.64 7.06
C THR A 56 -41.26 -17.67 6.24
N LEU A 57 -40.98 -16.38 6.30
CA LEU A 57 -41.84 -15.33 5.73
C LEU A 57 -41.35 -14.82 4.37
N SER A 58 -40.03 -14.70 4.19
CA SER A 58 -39.44 -14.07 3.00
C SER A 58 -39.71 -14.90 1.74
N GLY A 59 -40.39 -14.32 0.76
CA GLY A 59 -40.72 -14.99 -0.49
C GLY A 59 -41.71 -16.15 -0.36
N LYS A 60 -42.39 -16.29 0.79
CA LYS A 60 -43.31 -17.41 1.08
C LYS A 60 -44.67 -16.99 1.61
N VAL A 61 -44.78 -15.82 2.23
CA VAL A 61 -46.05 -15.32 2.80
C VAL A 61 -46.52 -14.12 2.02
N GLU A 62 -47.80 -14.13 1.67
CA GLU A 62 -48.47 -13.07 0.92
C GLU A 62 -49.38 -12.26 1.84
N LEU A 63 -49.31 -10.93 1.73
CA LEU A 63 -50.17 -9.99 2.44
C LEU A 63 -50.71 -8.96 1.45
N HIS A 64 -52.05 -8.84 1.38
CA HIS A 64 -52.74 -7.91 0.47
C HIS A 64 -52.30 -8.04 -1.00
N GLY A 65 -52.13 -9.27 -1.50
CA GLY A 65 -51.76 -9.51 -2.90
C GLY A 65 -50.25 -9.41 -3.20
N LYS A 66 -49.41 -9.21 -2.18
CA LYS A 66 -47.95 -9.02 -2.32
C LYS A 66 -47.17 -9.99 -1.45
N LEU A 67 -46.17 -10.63 -2.05
CA LEU A 67 -45.23 -11.50 -1.36
C LEU A 67 -44.27 -10.66 -0.49
N LEU A 68 -44.25 -10.94 0.80
CA LEU A 68 -43.39 -10.26 1.75
C LEU A 68 -41.92 -10.63 1.50
N GLU A 69 -41.05 -9.63 1.52
CA GLU A 69 -39.60 -9.83 1.47
C GLU A 69 -39.02 -9.48 2.84
N VAL A 70 -38.56 -10.48 3.59
CA VAL A 70 -38.04 -10.27 4.94
C VAL A 70 -36.53 -10.45 4.93
N GLU A 71 -35.81 -9.44 5.39
CA GLU A 71 -34.35 -9.40 5.44
C GLU A 71 -33.87 -8.83 6.78
N HIS A 72 -32.58 -9.01 7.09
CA HIS A 72 -31.99 -8.29 8.22
C HIS A 72 -32.00 -6.78 7.96
N SER A 73 -32.40 -6.02 8.97
CA SER A 73 -32.32 -4.57 8.90
C SER A 73 -30.86 -4.14 8.86
N VAL A 74 -30.46 -3.52 7.75
CA VAL A 74 -29.12 -2.94 7.60
C VAL A 74 -29.04 -1.68 8.49
N PRO A 75 -28.01 -1.50 9.34
CA PRO A 75 -27.84 -0.25 10.07
C PRO A 75 -27.81 0.92 9.09
N LYS A 76 -28.46 2.03 9.43
CA LYS A 76 -28.25 3.29 8.69
C LYS A 76 -26.76 3.58 8.69
N ARG A 77 -26.13 3.51 7.51
CA ARG A 77 -24.72 3.85 7.27
C ARG A 77 -24.39 5.14 8.02
N GLN A 78 -23.37 5.11 8.87
CA GLN A 78 -22.93 6.29 9.62
C GLN A 78 -22.64 7.43 8.63
N ARG A 79 -23.33 8.55 8.81
CA ARG A 79 -23.17 9.75 7.98
C ARG A 79 -21.81 10.36 8.29
N GLY A 80 -20.95 10.45 7.28
CA GLY A 80 -19.60 11.03 7.38
C GLY A 80 -19.63 12.56 7.40
N CYS A 81 -18.45 13.17 7.51
CA CYS A 81 -18.29 14.62 7.46
C CYS A 81 -18.22 15.18 6.02
N LYS A 82 -18.15 14.30 5.02
CA LYS A 82 -17.95 14.65 3.60
C LYS A 82 -19.27 14.67 2.84
N LEU A 83 -19.53 15.77 2.13
CA LEU A 83 -20.70 16.03 1.31
C LEU A 83 -20.30 16.31 -0.13
N GLN A 84 -21.21 16.05 -1.06
CA GLN A 84 -21.13 16.47 -2.45
C GLN A 84 -22.33 17.33 -2.79
N ILE A 85 -22.06 18.50 -3.35
CA ILE A 85 -23.03 19.50 -3.80
C ILE A 85 -22.98 19.54 -5.33
N ARG A 86 -24.12 19.30 -5.96
CA ARG A 86 -24.29 19.30 -7.42
C ARG A 86 -25.25 20.40 -7.84
N ASN A 87 -25.26 20.69 -9.14
CA ASN A 87 -26.14 21.67 -9.77
C ASN A 87 -25.83 23.12 -9.35
N ILE A 88 -24.54 23.44 -9.18
CA ILE A 88 -24.07 24.80 -8.88
C ILE A 88 -23.97 25.59 -10.19
N PRO A 89 -24.43 26.85 -10.26
CA PRO A 89 -24.31 27.67 -11.47
C PRO A 89 -22.84 27.77 -11.94
N PRO A 90 -22.54 27.56 -13.24
CA PRO A 90 -21.16 27.49 -13.74
C PRO A 90 -20.40 28.82 -13.66
N HIS A 91 -21.11 29.95 -13.59
CA HIS A 91 -20.55 31.30 -13.47
C HIS A 91 -20.45 31.79 -12.01
N MET A 92 -20.74 30.93 -11.03
CA MET A 92 -20.71 31.28 -9.62
C MET A 92 -19.28 31.56 -9.14
N GLN A 93 -19.09 32.72 -8.49
CA GLN A 93 -17.83 33.06 -7.85
C GLN A 93 -17.62 32.24 -6.58
N TRP A 94 -16.38 31.79 -6.34
CA TRP A 94 -16.03 30.89 -5.25
C TRP A 94 -16.36 31.48 -3.87
N GLU A 95 -16.20 32.78 -3.71
CA GLU A 95 -16.43 33.52 -2.46
C GLU A 95 -17.90 33.47 -2.02
N VAL A 96 -18.84 33.39 -2.97
CA VAL A 96 -20.28 33.30 -2.68
C VAL A 96 -20.63 31.91 -2.17
N LEU A 97 -20.04 30.86 -2.76
CA LEU A 97 -20.23 29.49 -2.33
C LEU A 97 -19.56 29.24 -0.98
N ASP A 98 -18.32 29.73 -0.78
CA ASP A 98 -17.60 29.63 0.48
C ASP A 98 -18.34 30.33 1.63
N GLY A 99 -18.86 31.54 1.36
CA GLY A 99 -19.72 32.27 2.31
C GLY A 99 -21.03 31.54 2.64
N LEU A 100 -21.62 30.82 1.69
CA LEU A 100 -22.81 29.99 1.93
C LEU A 100 -22.49 28.75 2.77
N LEU A 101 -21.36 28.08 2.50
CA LEU A 101 -20.95 26.87 3.21
C LEU A 101 -20.51 27.15 4.65
N ALA A 102 -19.82 28.28 4.87
CA ALA A 102 -19.35 28.72 6.18
C ALA A 102 -20.48 29.03 7.18
N GLN A 103 -21.71 29.33 6.69
CA GLN A 103 -22.87 29.55 7.56
C GLN A 103 -23.29 28.29 8.33
N TYR A 104 -22.94 27.11 7.85
CA TYR A 104 -23.35 25.82 8.42
C TYR A 104 -22.23 25.10 9.19
N GLY A 105 -21.03 25.69 9.25
CA GLY A 105 -19.91 25.17 10.02
C GLY A 105 -18.55 25.48 9.43
N THR A 106 -17.50 24.99 10.09
CA THR A 106 -16.11 25.13 9.63
C THR A 106 -15.85 24.11 8.52
N VAL A 107 -15.57 24.62 7.32
CA VAL A 107 -15.20 23.81 6.16
C VAL A 107 -13.70 23.53 6.21
N GLU A 108 -13.31 22.27 6.38
CA GLU A 108 -11.90 21.84 6.39
C GLU A 108 -11.33 21.76 4.97
N ASN A 109 -12.17 21.37 4.02
CA ASN A 109 -11.77 21.17 2.64
C ASN A 109 -12.98 21.35 1.71
N CYS A 110 -12.79 22.08 0.61
CA CYS A 110 -13.77 22.29 -0.42
C CYS A 110 -13.07 22.14 -1.77
N GLU A 111 -13.43 21.12 -2.55
CA GLU A 111 -12.78 20.77 -3.81
C GLU A 111 -13.80 20.81 -4.95
N GLN A 112 -13.52 21.57 -6.01
CA GLN A 112 -14.33 21.53 -7.23
C GLN A 112 -13.98 20.29 -8.04
N VAL A 113 -15.01 19.51 -8.40
CA VAL A 113 -14.87 18.31 -9.21
C VAL A 113 -15.16 18.69 -10.66
N ASN A 114 -14.18 18.53 -11.55
CA ASN A 114 -14.39 18.70 -12.98
C ASN A 114 -15.30 17.59 -13.50
N THR A 115 -16.45 17.98 -14.06
CA THR A 115 -17.42 17.08 -14.69
C THR A 115 -17.81 17.65 -16.05
N ASP A 116 -18.10 16.79 -17.04
CA ASP A 116 -18.52 17.18 -18.40
C ASP A 116 -19.94 17.80 -18.48
N MET A 117 -20.48 18.29 -17.36
CA MET A 117 -21.83 18.82 -17.23
C MET A 117 -21.83 20.35 -17.23
N GLU A 118 -22.91 20.98 -17.70
CA GLU A 118 -23.10 22.44 -17.72
C GLU A 118 -23.19 23.10 -16.32
N THR A 119 -23.11 22.33 -15.23
CA THR A 119 -23.21 22.82 -13.85
C THR A 119 -22.02 22.33 -13.03
N ALA A 120 -21.55 23.15 -12.10
CA ALA A 120 -20.42 22.81 -11.24
C ALA A 120 -20.82 21.81 -10.15
N VAL A 121 -19.86 20.97 -9.77
CA VAL A 121 -19.96 20.01 -8.67
C VAL A 121 -18.81 20.26 -7.70
N VAL A 122 -19.12 20.29 -6.41
CA VAL A 122 -18.14 20.56 -5.35
C VAL A 122 -18.28 19.52 -4.24
N ASN A 123 -17.17 18.98 -3.74
CA ASN A 123 -17.16 18.19 -2.53
C ASN A 123 -16.71 19.06 -1.35
N VAL A 124 -17.39 18.93 -0.22
CA VAL A 124 -17.16 19.73 0.99
C VAL A 124 -16.97 18.80 2.17
N ARG A 125 -15.93 19.03 2.99
CA ARG A 125 -15.74 18.35 4.27
C ARG A 125 -15.89 19.36 5.40
N TYR A 126 -16.83 19.10 6.30
CA TYR A 126 -16.98 19.88 7.54
C TYR A 126 -16.15 19.28 8.68
N ALA A 127 -15.71 20.10 9.62
CA ALA A 127 -14.95 19.65 10.79
C ALA A 127 -15.76 18.69 11.68
N LEU A 128 -17.07 18.94 11.81
CA LEU A 128 -17.96 18.14 12.66
C LEU A 128 -19.10 17.48 11.85
N LYS A 129 -19.47 16.25 12.23
CA LYS A 129 -20.59 15.50 11.61
C LYS A 129 -21.93 16.25 11.70
N GLU A 130 -22.17 16.97 12.79
CA GLU A 130 -23.39 17.77 12.95
C GLU A 130 -23.45 18.98 12.00
N GLN A 131 -22.31 19.58 11.68
CA GLN A 131 -22.22 20.68 10.70
C GLN A 131 -22.56 20.17 9.29
N ALA A 132 -22.01 19.01 8.91
CA ALA A 132 -22.39 18.35 7.66
C ALA A 132 -23.89 17.99 7.62
N ARG A 133 -24.47 17.55 8.74
CA ARG A 133 -25.91 17.27 8.83
C ARG A 133 -26.76 18.51 8.61
N GLN A 134 -26.42 19.61 9.27
CA GLN A 134 -27.11 20.90 9.11
C GLN A 134 -26.99 21.44 7.67
N ALA A 135 -25.80 21.32 7.08
CA ALA A 135 -25.57 21.72 5.69
C ALA A 135 -26.44 20.92 4.72
N VAL A 136 -26.56 19.59 4.86
CA VAL A 136 -27.46 18.78 4.01
C VAL A 136 -28.93 19.17 4.17
N GLU A 137 -29.40 19.39 5.40
CA GLU A 137 -30.80 19.75 5.66
C GLU A 137 -31.18 21.12 5.10
N LYS A 138 -30.23 22.05 5.03
CA LYS A 138 -30.49 23.44 4.62
C LYS A 138 -30.13 23.73 3.16
N LEU A 139 -29.10 23.09 2.62
CA LEU A 139 -28.62 23.32 1.26
C LEU A 139 -29.27 22.41 0.23
N ASN A 140 -29.77 21.23 0.61
CA ASN A 140 -30.42 20.33 -0.35
C ASN A 140 -31.77 20.91 -0.78
N GLY A 141 -31.89 21.28 -2.06
CA GLY A 141 -33.04 21.99 -2.62
C GLY A 141 -32.97 23.51 -2.49
N PHE A 142 -31.86 24.08 -2.01
CA PHE A 142 -31.67 25.52 -1.95
C PHE A 142 -31.62 26.11 -3.35
N MET A 143 -32.45 27.12 -3.62
CA MET A 143 -32.60 27.75 -4.93
C MET A 143 -31.60 28.89 -5.07
N MET A 144 -30.76 28.82 -6.10
CA MET A 144 -29.73 29.81 -6.38
C MET A 144 -29.73 30.14 -7.87
N GLU A 145 -30.16 31.37 -8.23
CA GLU A 145 -30.21 31.85 -9.62
C GLU A 145 -30.89 30.84 -10.60
N ASN A 146 -31.97 30.21 -10.14
CA ASN A 146 -32.77 29.16 -10.81
C ASN A 146 -32.21 27.72 -10.76
N TYR A 147 -31.11 27.49 -10.06
CA TYR A 147 -30.56 26.15 -9.84
C TYR A 147 -30.89 25.66 -8.43
N ALA A 148 -31.55 24.50 -8.33
CA ALA A 148 -31.77 23.83 -7.06
C ALA A 148 -30.54 22.97 -6.72
N LEU A 149 -29.81 23.34 -5.67
CA LEU A 149 -28.64 22.58 -5.23
C LEU A 149 -29.06 21.17 -4.80
N LYS A 150 -28.26 20.16 -5.16
CA LYS A 150 -28.45 18.77 -4.70
C LYS A 150 -27.29 18.37 -3.81
N VAL A 151 -27.56 18.07 -2.55
CA VAL A 151 -26.53 17.72 -1.57
C VAL A 151 -26.67 16.27 -1.11
N SER A 152 -25.58 15.52 -1.15
CA SER A 152 -25.54 14.11 -0.76
C SER A 152 -24.26 13.79 0.03
N TYR A 153 -24.30 12.78 0.90
CA TYR A 153 -23.10 12.33 1.62
C TYR A 153 -22.19 11.54 0.67
N ILE A 154 -20.87 11.74 0.79
CA ILE A 154 -19.87 10.88 0.17
C ILE A 154 -19.51 9.79 1.18
N PRO A 155 -19.50 8.50 0.81
CA PRO A 155 -19.03 7.44 1.68
C PRO A 155 -17.55 7.65 2.02
N ASP A 156 -17.21 7.76 3.31
CA ASP A 156 -15.83 7.59 3.76
C ASP A 156 -15.53 6.08 3.73
N GLU A 157 -14.67 5.60 2.82
CA GLU A 157 -14.29 4.18 2.73
C GLU A 157 -13.39 3.67 3.88
N ASN A 158 -13.32 4.40 5.01
CA ASN A 158 -12.47 4.06 6.16
C ASN A 158 -13.24 3.98 7.48
N VAL A 159 -14.33 3.20 7.54
CA VAL A 159 -14.94 2.81 8.82
C VAL A 159 -15.08 1.29 8.89
N LEU A 160 -14.03 0.65 9.41
CA LEU A 160 -14.13 -0.70 9.98
C LEU A 160 -14.98 -0.61 11.26
N SER A 161 -15.91 -1.56 11.39
CA SER A 161 -16.86 -1.71 12.48
C SER A 161 -16.19 -1.84 13.85
N ASP A 162 -16.58 -0.95 14.77
CA ASP A 162 -16.20 -0.89 16.18
C ASP A 162 -16.77 -2.09 17.00
N PRO A 163 -15.94 -2.89 17.69
CA PRO A 163 -16.41 -3.96 18.58
C PRO A 163 -16.65 -3.43 19.99
N SER A 164 -17.75 -2.70 20.18
CA SER A 164 -18.22 -2.28 21.51
C SER A 164 -19.72 -2.52 21.70
N SER A 165 -20.13 -3.80 21.78
CA SER A 165 -21.37 -4.18 22.46
C SER A 165 -21.41 -5.68 22.76
N MET A 166 -20.64 -6.14 23.75
CA MET A 166 -20.93 -7.38 24.49
C MET A 166 -20.27 -7.34 25.88
N GLY A 167 -21.00 -6.80 26.85
CA GLY A 167 -20.95 -7.16 28.27
C GLY A 167 -22.41 -7.05 28.74
N ASN A 168 -23.02 -7.89 29.56
CA ASN A 168 -22.58 -8.79 30.62
C ASN A 168 -23.71 -9.82 30.81
N ARG A 169 -23.41 -11.12 30.93
CA ARG A 169 -24.15 -11.99 31.87
C ARG A 169 -23.22 -13.03 32.48
N ARG A 170 -23.02 -12.89 33.79
CA ARG A 170 -22.34 -13.83 34.72
C ARG A 170 -23.19 -15.07 34.96
N GLY A 171 -22.54 -16.22 35.24
CA GLY A 171 -23.12 -17.28 36.09
C GLY A 171 -22.60 -18.71 35.87
N GLY A 172 -21.68 -19.17 36.74
CA GLY A 172 -21.72 -20.49 37.42
C GLY A 172 -21.50 -21.82 36.66
N ALA A 173 -20.36 -22.44 36.96
CA ALA A 173 -19.85 -23.83 36.79
C ALA A 173 -20.83 -25.04 37.05
N PRO A 174 -20.39 -26.34 37.03
CA PRO A 174 -19.45 -27.09 36.15
C PRO A 174 -19.96 -28.52 35.70
N ARG A 175 -19.11 -29.26 34.95
CA ARG A 175 -19.01 -30.73 34.73
C ARG A 175 -19.80 -31.42 33.59
N GLY A 176 -19.05 -32.15 32.75
CA GLY A 176 -19.52 -33.27 31.92
C GLY A 176 -18.49 -33.75 30.89
N GLN A 177 -18.07 -35.01 30.98
CA GLN A 177 -17.00 -35.70 30.23
C GLN A 177 -17.42 -36.18 28.80
N PRO A 178 -16.47 -36.69 27.98
CA PRO A 178 -16.54 -36.75 26.51
C PRO A 178 -17.02 -38.09 25.94
N ARG A 179 -17.51 -38.08 24.68
CA ARG A 179 -17.64 -39.18 23.67
C ARG A 179 -18.55 -38.64 22.53
N GLN A 180 -18.47 -38.98 21.25
CA GLN A 180 -17.70 -39.94 20.45
C GLN A 180 -17.82 -39.49 18.96
N SER A 181 -16.84 -39.91 18.17
CA SER A 181 -16.64 -39.79 16.71
C SER A 181 -17.83 -39.96 15.74
N SER A 182 -17.85 -39.19 14.63
CA SER A 182 -17.79 -39.61 13.19
C SER A 182 -18.14 -38.42 12.25
N PRO A 183 -17.93 -38.49 10.91
CA PRO A 183 -16.66 -38.55 10.20
C PRO A 183 -16.48 -37.39 9.17
N SER A 184 -15.28 -37.32 8.61
CA SER A 184 -14.74 -36.47 7.53
C SER A 184 -15.71 -35.90 6.48
N LEU A 185 -15.65 -34.57 6.28
CA LEU A 185 -15.93 -33.91 5.01
C LEU A 185 -14.66 -33.15 4.58
N GLY A 186 -14.20 -33.41 3.36
CA GLY A 186 -12.93 -32.93 2.82
C GLY A 186 -12.81 -31.41 2.67
N PRO A 187 -11.64 -30.91 2.25
CA PRO A 187 -11.40 -29.48 2.10
C PRO A 187 -12.34 -28.90 1.04
N ARG A 188 -13.08 -27.84 1.40
CA ARG A 188 -13.79 -27.01 0.41
C ARG A 188 -12.77 -26.42 -0.58
N PRO A 189 -13.04 -26.42 -1.90
CA PRO A 189 -12.16 -25.77 -2.86
C PRO A 189 -12.13 -24.25 -2.59
N LYS A 190 -10.92 -23.69 -2.56
CA LYS A 190 -10.66 -22.24 -2.49
C LYS A 190 -11.33 -21.58 -3.71
N LEU A 191 -12.12 -20.52 -3.52
CA LEU A 191 -12.56 -19.68 -4.64
C LEU A 191 -11.33 -18.97 -5.21
N GLN A 192 -10.90 -19.39 -6.40
CA GLN A 192 -9.84 -18.74 -7.17
C GLN A 192 -10.39 -17.40 -7.69
N SER A 193 -9.67 -16.30 -7.43
CA SER A 193 -10.01 -14.99 -8.01
C SER A 193 -9.76 -15.04 -9.52
N ASP A 194 -10.78 -15.31 -10.33
CA ASP A 194 -10.66 -15.41 -11.78
C ASP A 194 -10.52 -14.02 -12.43
N ILE A 195 -9.46 -13.84 -13.22
CA ILE A 195 -9.27 -12.65 -14.06
C ILE A 195 -10.36 -12.65 -15.13
N PRO A 196 -11.16 -11.57 -15.25
CA PRO A 196 -12.22 -11.51 -16.23
C PRO A 196 -11.67 -11.35 -17.65
N LEU A 197 -12.35 -11.93 -18.63
CA LEU A 197 -12.08 -11.68 -20.03
C LEU A 197 -12.62 -10.28 -20.40
N ARG A 198 -11.76 -9.41 -20.92
CA ARG A 198 -12.14 -8.10 -21.47
C ARG A 198 -11.94 -8.10 -22.97
N MET A 199 -12.98 -7.77 -23.73
CA MET A 199 -12.93 -7.72 -25.18
C MET A 199 -13.52 -6.42 -25.73
N LEU A 200 -12.96 -5.93 -26.84
CA LEU A 200 -13.49 -4.78 -27.58
C LEU A 200 -14.46 -5.25 -28.65
N VAL A 201 -15.64 -4.63 -28.67
CA VAL A 201 -16.67 -4.89 -29.67
C VAL A 201 -17.04 -3.59 -30.37
N PRO A 202 -17.07 -3.53 -31.71
CA PRO A 202 -17.53 -2.36 -32.44
C PRO A 202 -18.95 -1.94 -32.02
N THR A 203 -19.16 -0.64 -31.83
CA THR A 203 -20.40 -0.08 -31.27
C THR A 203 -21.65 -0.51 -32.04
N GLN A 204 -21.53 -0.73 -33.36
CA GLN A 204 -22.63 -1.19 -34.21
C GLN A 204 -23.19 -2.58 -33.83
N PHE A 205 -22.35 -3.49 -33.32
CA PHE A 205 -22.78 -4.85 -32.96
C PHE A 205 -23.30 -4.97 -31.52
N VAL A 206 -23.04 -3.96 -30.68
CA VAL A 206 -23.43 -3.98 -29.26
C VAL A 206 -24.95 -4.13 -29.11
N GLY A 207 -25.74 -3.50 -29.98
CA GLY A 207 -27.21 -3.63 -29.98
C GLY A 207 -27.69 -5.07 -30.16
N ALA A 208 -27.11 -5.80 -31.11
CA ALA A 208 -27.44 -7.20 -31.41
C ALA A 208 -27.07 -8.14 -30.26
N ILE A 209 -25.91 -7.93 -29.64
CA ILE A 209 -25.44 -8.70 -28.48
C ILE A 209 -26.38 -8.55 -27.29
N ILE A 210 -26.91 -7.35 -27.06
CA ILE A 210 -27.90 -7.10 -26.00
C ILE A 210 -29.23 -7.77 -26.36
N GLY A 211 -29.69 -7.58 -27.60
CA GLY A 211 -30.99 -8.04 -28.08
C GLY A 211 -32.15 -7.19 -27.56
N LYS A 212 -33.36 -7.43 -28.11
CA LYS A 212 -34.60 -6.77 -27.67
C LYS A 212 -34.84 -7.07 -26.18
N GLU A 213 -35.03 -6.02 -25.38
CA GLU A 213 -35.21 -6.09 -23.92
C GLU A 213 -34.06 -6.80 -23.16
N GLY A 214 -32.88 -6.95 -23.77
CA GLY A 214 -31.77 -7.71 -23.18
C GLY A 214 -31.92 -9.23 -23.29
N ALA A 215 -32.84 -9.76 -24.11
CA ALA A 215 -33.09 -11.20 -24.21
C ALA A 215 -31.86 -12.00 -24.65
N THR A 216 -31.11 -11.50 -25.65
CA THR A 216 -29.93 -12.18 -26.19
C THR A 216 -28.83 -12.30 -25.13
N ILE A 217 -28.45 -11.19 -24.50
CA ILE A 217 -27.42 -11.19 -23.46
C ILE A 217 -27.82 -12.02 -22.24
N ARG A 218 -29.10 -12.01 -21.86
CA ARG A 218 -29.64 -12.87 -20.78
C ARG A 218 -29.52 -14.35 -21.14
N ASN A 219 -29.76 -14.73 -22.39
CA ASN A 219 -29.61 -16.10 -22.84
C ASN A 219 -28.14 -16.54 -22.80
N ILE A 220 -27.21 -15.71 -23.31
CA ILE A 220 -25.77 -15.99 -23.24
C ILE A 220 -25.33 -16.16 -21.78
N THR A 221 -25.71 -15.21 -20.92
CA THR A 221 -25.44 -15.23 -19.46
C THR A 221 -25.94 -16.54 -18.83
N LYS A 222 -27.15 -16.98 -19.18
CA LYS A 222 -27.76 -18.22 -18.67
C LYS A 222 -27.06 -19.48 -19.17
N GLN A 223 -26.77 -19.57 -20.47
CA GLN A 223 -26.15 -20.75 -21.08
C GLN A 223 -24.69 -20.93 -20.63
N THR A 224 -23.94 -19.83 -20.57
CA THR A 224 -22.51 -19.84 -20.23
C THR A 224 -22.24 -19.74 -18.73
N ARG A 225 -23.30 -19.56 -17.91
CA ARG A 225 -23.21 -19.26 -16.47
C ARG A 225 -22.26 -18.09 -16.17
N SER A 226 -22.21 -17.11 -17.08
CA SER A 226 -21.31 -15.96 -16.99
C SER A 226 -22.04 -14.68 -16.67
N LYS A 227 -21.41 -13.77 -15.93
CA LYS A 227 -21.88 -12.39 -15.77
C LYS A 227 -21.20 -11.50 -16.82
N ILE A 228 -21.98 -10.83 -17.66
CA ILE A 228 -21.48 -10.03 -18.78
C ILE A 228 -21.85 -8.56 -18.57
N ASP A 229 -20.84 -7.70 -18.46
CA ASP A 229 -20.97 -6.26 -18.23
C ASP A 229 -20.56 -5.46 -19.49
N ILE A 230 -21.48 -4.66 -20.03
CA ILE A 230 -21.24 -3.80 -21.21
C ILE A 230 -21.07 -2.34 -20.77
N HIS A 231 -19.88 -1.78 -20.99
CA HIS A 231 -19.52 -0.44 -20.53
C HIS A 231 -20.06 0.64 -21.48
N ARG A 232 -21.32 1.04 -21.31
CA ARG A 232 -22.00 1.98 -22.22
C ARG A 232 -21.80 3.46 -21.90
N LYS A 233 -21.56 3.82 -20.62
CA LYS A 233 -21.62 5.21 -20.12
C LYS A 233 -20.29 5.95 -20.19
N GLU A 234 -19.17 5.25 -19.98
CA GLU A 234 -17.84 5.87 -19.89
C GLU A 234 -17.27 6.31 -21.26
N ASN A 235 -17.84 5.84 -22.37
CA ASN A 235 -17.33 6.08 -23.73
C ASN A 235 -18.48 6.37 -24.74
N ALA A 236 -19.32 7.36 -24.45
CA ALA A 236 -20.39 7.79 -25.34
C ALA A 236 -19.82 8.42 -26.63
N GLY A 237 -19.61 7.61 -27.67
CA GLY A 237 -19.10 8.05 -28.98
C GLY A 237 -17.92 7.23 -29.52
N ALA A 238 -17.36 6.30 -28.75
CA ALA A 238 -16.26 5.45 -29.21
C ALA A 238 -16.70 4.47 -30.32
N ALA A 239 -15.79 4.22 -31.28
CA ALA A 239 -16.00 3.24 -32.35
C ALA A 239 -16.12 1.80 -31.81
N GLU A 240 -15.45 1.51 -30.70
CA GLU A 240 -15.46 0.20 -30.03
C GLU A 240 -15.78 0.37 -28.55
N LYS A 241 -16.46 -0.62 -27.97
CA LYS A 241 -16.88 -0.64 -26.56
C LYS A 241 -16.33 -1.87 -25.85
N PRO A 242 -15.80 -1.72 -24.63
CA PRO A 242 -15.33 -2.86 -23.86
C PRO A 242 -16.50 -3.63 -23.25
N ILE A 243 -16.45 -4.95 -23.41
CA ILE A 243 -17.33 -5.92 -22.76
C ILE A 243 -16.45 -6.76 -21.83
N THR A 244 -16.88 -6.88 -20.56
CA THR A 244 -16.21 -7.70 -19.55
C THR A 244 -17.06 -8.92 -19.26
N VAL A 245 -16.44 -10.11 -19.30
CA VAL A 245 -17.06 -11.39 -18.99
C VAL A 245 -16.43 -11.95 -17.72
N HIS A 246 -17.26 -12.22 -16.71
CA HIS A 246 -16.88 -12.82 -15.44
C HIS A 246 -17.45 -14.24 -15.35
N SER A 247 -16.60 -15.26 -15.50
CA SER A 247 -16.91 -16.67 -15.24
C SER A 247 -15.65 -17.53 -15.20
N THR A 248 -15.81 -18.86 -15.12
CA THR A 248 -14.71 -19.81 -15.27
C THR A 248 -14.08 -19.71 -16.66
N PRO A 249 -12.83 -20.18 -16.87
CA PRO A 249 -12.19 -20.15 -18.19
C PRO A 249 -13.08 -20.71 -19.31
N GLU A 250 -13.76 -21.83 -19.05
CA GLU A 250 -14.66 -22.48 -20.02
C GLU A 250 -15.90 -21.64 -20.30
N GLY A 251 -16.42 -20.95 -19.28
CA GLY A 251 -17.54 -20.03 -19.39
C GLY A 251 -17.17 -18.79 -20.22
N CYS A 252 -15.98 -18.22 -19.99
CA CYS A 252 -15.44 -17.08 -20.72
C CYS A 252 -15.27 -17.40 -22.20
N SER A 253 -14.65 -18.54 -22.53
CA SER A 253 -14.46 -18.97 -23.92
C SER A 253 -15.79 -19.29 -24.61
N SER A 254 -16.75 -19.89 -23.89
CA SER A 254 -18.10 -20.14 -24.43
C SER A 254 -18.86 -18.84 -24.69
N ALA A 255 -18.77 -17.86 -23.78
CA ALA A 255 -19.38 -16.54 -23.96
C ALA A 255 -18.72 -15.75 -25.09
N CYS A 256 -17.39 -15.79 -25.19
CA CYS A 256 -16.63 -15.19 -26.28
C CYS A 256 -17.09 -15.74 -27.64
N ARG A 257 -17.23 -17.07 -27.75
CA ARG A 257 -17.74 -17.74 -28.95
C ARG A 257 -19.14 -17.26 -29.31
N SER A 258 -20.09 -17.29 -28.36
CA SER A 258 -21.47 -16.84 -28.62
C SER A 258 -21.54 -15.37 -29.02
N ILE A 259 -20.72 -14.50 -28.43
CA ILE A 259 -20.65 -13.08 -28.79
C ILE A 259 -20.13 -12.92 -30.23
N MET A 260 -19.06 -13.63 -30.61
CA MET A 260 -18.53 -13.59 -31.97
C MET A 260 -19.52 -14.12 -33.01
N GLU A 261 -20.27 -15.19 -32.71
CA GLU A 261 -21.32 -15.72 -33.59
C GLU A 261 -22.42 -14.68 -33.85
N ILE A 262 -22.85 -13.96 -32.81
CA ILE A 262 -23.85 -12.89 -32.95
C ILE A 262 -23.30 -11.74 -33.79
N MET A 263 -22.05 -11.34 -33.56
CA MET A 263 -21.39 -10.29 -34.34
C MET A 263 -21.27 -10.69 -35.82
N GLN A 264 -20.92 -11.94 -36.11
CA GLN A 264 -20.81 -12.44 -37.47
C GLN A 264 -22.19 -12.53 -38.15
N LYS A 265 -23.22 -12.98 -37.43
CA LYS A 265 -24.60 -13.00 -37.94
C LYS A 265 -25.11 -11.60 -38.27
N GLU A 266 -24.92 -10.65 -37.36
CA GLU A 266 -25.31 -9.24 -37.57
C GLU A 266 -24.53 -8.62 -38.75
N ALA A 267 -23.25 -8.97 -38.92
CA ALA A 267 -22.45 -8.53 -40.07
C ALA A 267 -22.99 -9.07 -41.40
N MET A 268 -23.42 -10.33 -41.44
CA MET A 268 -24.07 -10.92 -42.63
C MET A 268 -25.39 -10.21 -42.95
N ASP A 269 -26.23 -9.95 -41.94
CA ASP A 269 -27.52 -9.27 -42.11
C ASP A 269 -27.34 -7.81 -42.57
N THR A 270 -26.27 -7.14 -42.13
CA THR A 270 -25.92 -5.76 -42.51
C THR A 270 -25.04 -5.65 -43.76
N LYS A 271 -24.77 -6.76 -44.46
CA LYS A 271 -23.91 -6.86 -45.67
C LYS A 271 -22.47 -6.35 -45.46
N ILE A 272 -21.97 -6.41 -44.24
CA ILE A 272 -20.57 -6.14 -43.93
C ILE A 272 -19.76 -7.39 -44.34
N THR A 273 -18.89 -7.24 -45.34
CA THR A 273 -18.09 -8.35 -45.89
C THR A 273 -16.72 -8.51 -45.22
N GLU A 274 -16.40 -7.63 -44.27
CA GLU A 274 -15.14 -7.68 -43.53
C GLU A 274 -15.15 -8.73 -42.42
N GLU A 275 -14.06 -9.50 -42.33
CA GLU A 275 -13.83 -10.43 -41.24
C GLU A 275 -13.67 -9.65 -39.92
N ILE A 276 -14.53 -9.94 -38.95
CA ILE A 276 -14.51 -9.26 -37.65
C ILE A 276 -13.47 -9.94 -36.75
N PRO A 277 -12.37 -9.26 -36.39
CA PRO A 277 -11.37 -9.85 -35.53
C PRO A 277 -11.84 -9.90 -34.08
N LEU A 278 -11.36 -10.88 -33.34
CA LEU A 278 -11.46 -10.89 -31.89
C LEU A 278 -10.43 -9.91 -31.31
N LYS A 279 -10.87 -8.95 -30.49
CA LYS A 279 -9.99 -7.98 -29.82
C LYS A 279 -10.06 -8.16 -28.31
N ILE A 280 -8.98 -8.61 -27.71
CA ILE A 280 -8.84 -8.83 -26.27
C ILE A 280 -8.07 -7.66 -25.66
N LEU A 281 -8.49 -7.17 -24.49
CA LEU A 281 -7.79 -6.14 -23.72
C LEU A 281 -7.02 -6.77 -22.57
N ALA A 282 -5.73 -6.44 -22.47
CA ALA A 282 -4.87 -6.91 -21.39
C ALA A 282 -3.84 -5.86 -21.00
N HIS A 283 -3.51 -5.79 -19.70
CA HIS A 283 -2.49 -4.86 -19.19
C HIS A 283 -1.12 -5.14 -19.81
N ASN A 284 -0.33 -4.10 -20.09
CA ASN A 284 0.99 -4.21 -20.74
C ASN A 284 1.93 -5.23 -20.05
N ASN A 285 1.89 -5.29 -18.72
CA ASN A 285 2.68 -6.22 -17.90
C ASN A 285 2.44 -7.71 -18.22
N PHE A 286 1.22 -8.08 -18.65
CA PHE A 286 0.91 -9.46 -19.06
C PHE A 286 1.22 -9.69 -20.54
N VAL A 287 1.00 -8.66 -21.36
CA VAL A 287 1.22 -8.70 -22.81
C VAL A 287 2.69 -8.93 -23.15
N GLY A 288 3.62 -8.31 -22.42
CA GLY A 288 5.06 -8.55 -22.61
C GLY A 288 5.45 -10.02 -22.41
N ARG A 289 4.88 -10.69 -21.42
CA ARG A 289 5.12 -12.12 -21.13
C ARG A 289 4.39 -13.06 -22.07
N LEU A 290 3.20 -12.66 -22.52
CA LEU A 290 2.47 -13.35 -23.59
C LEU A 290 3.28 -13.41 -24.89
N ILE A 291 3.96 -12.31 -25.25
CA ILE A 291 4.85 -12.27 -26.43
C ILE A 291 6.01 -13.27 -26.26
N GLY A 292 6.65 -13.25 -25.09
CA GLY A 292 7.79 -14.11 -24.77
C GLY A 292 9.08 -13.70 -25.48
N LYS A 293 10.20 -14.35 -25.13
CA LYS A 293 11.53 -14.06 -25.71
C LYS A 293 11.48 -14.26 -27.24
N GLU A 294 11.85 -13.22 -28.00
CA GLU A 294 11.83 -13.19 -29.48
C GLU A 294 10.44 -13.43 -30.12
N GLY A 295 9.36 -13.22 -29.35
CA GLY A 295 7.99 -13.50 -29.81
C GLY A 295 7.66 -14.99 -29.88
N ARG A 296 8.48 -15.86 -29.29
CA ARG A 296 8.33 -17.32 -29.40
C ARG A 296 7.01 -17.85 -28.85
N ASN A 297 6.53 -17.30 -27.72
CA ASN A 297 5.27 -17.73 -27.13
C ASN A 297 4.10 -17.34 -28.01
N LEU A 298 4.07 -16.10 -28.51
CA LEU A 298 3.03 -15.63 -29.43
C LEU A 298 2.98 -16.46 -30.71
N LYS A 299 4.15 -16.68 -31.34
CA LYS A 299 4.26 -17.50 -32.56
C LYS A 299 3.79 -18.94 -32.34
N LYS A 300 4.06 -19.51 -31.16
CA LYS A 300 3.58 -20.84 -30.80
C LYS A 300 2.05 -20.87 -30.71
N ILE A 301 1.44 -19.88 -30.05
CA ILE A 301 -0.03 -19.79 -29.96
C ILE A 301 -0.66 -19.61 -31.35
N GLU A 302 -0.09 -18.76 -32.20
CA GLU A 302 -0.52 -18.59 -33.60
C GLU A 302 -0.47 -19.93 -34.36
N GLN A 303 0.61 -20.68 -34.22
CA GLN A 303 0.80 -21.99 -34.87
C GLN A 303 -0.17 -23.05 -34.34
N ASP A 304 -0.30 -23.18 -33.01
CA ASP A 304 -1.12 -24.21 -32.36
C ASP A 304 -2.62 -23.98 -32.61
N THR A 305 -3.04 -22.73 -32.74
CA THR A 305 -4.46 -22.36 -32.90
C THR A 305 -4.86 -22.18 -34.36
N GLY A 306 -3.89 -21.96 -35.25
CA GLY A 306 -4.12 -21.62 -36.66
C GLY A 306 -4.64 -20.19 -36.84
N THR A 307 -4.26 -19.26 -35.95
CA THR A 307 -4.71 -17.86 -35.97
C THR A 307 -3.57 -16.91 -36.30
N LYS A 308 -3.91 -15.68 -36.69
CA LYS A 308 -2.97 -14.57 -36.81
C LYS A 308 -3.23 -13.56 -35.69
N ILE A 309 -2.24 -13.33 -34.85
CA ILE A 309 -2.35 -12.49 -33.66
C ILE A 309 -1.48 -11.24 -33.84
N THR A 310 -2.08 -10.07 -33.73
CA THR A 310 -1.39 -8.77 -33.81
C THR A 310 -1.68 -7.99 -32.54
N ILE A 311 -0.66 -7.36 -31.97
CA ILE A 311 -0.80 -6.60 -30.73
C ILE A 311 -0.53 -5.12 -31.04
N SER A 312 -1.35 -4.21 -30.51
CA SER A 312 -1.22 -2.75 -30.72
C SER A 312 0.20 -2.26 -30.41
N PRO A 313 0.80 -1.28 -31.10
CA PRO A 313 2.15 -0.79 -30.77
C PRO A 313 2.24 -0.19 -29.35
N LEU A 314 3.46 -0.16 -28.78
CA LEU A 314 3.72 0.44 -27.46
C LEU A 314 3.41 1.95 -27.42
N GLN A 315 3.37 2.60 -28.58
CA GLN A 315 3.07 4.03 -28.73
C GLN A 315 1.60 4.37 -28.42
N ASP A 316 0.70 3.38 -28.43
CA ASP A 316 -0.72 3.55 -28.14
C ASP A 316 -1.04 3.51 -26.63
N LEU A 317 -0.04 3.22 -25.78
CA LEU A 317 -0.18 3.22 -24.32
C LEU A 317 -0.18 4.66 -23.78
N THR A 318 -1.05 4.95 -22.82
CA THR A 318 -1.06 6.24 -22.12
C THR A 318 -1.18 6.02 -20.61
N ILE A 319 -0.84 7.04 -19.80
CA ILE A 319 -0.99 6.99 -18.34
C ILE A 319 -2.43 6.67 -17.92
N TYR A 320 -3.42 7.00 -18.77
CA TYR A 320 -4.84 6.74 -18.53
C TYR A 320 -5.33 5.42 -19.15
N ASN A 321 -4.53 4.75 -19.98
CA ASN A 321 -4.87 3.47 -20.59
C ASN A 321 -3.65 2.55 -20.67
N PRO A 322 -3.42 1.73 -19.63
CA PRO A 322 -2.32 0.77 -19.59
C PRO A 322 -2.65 -0.57 -20.29
N GLU A 323 -3.84 -0.70 -20.88
CA GLU A 323 -4.28 -1.89 -21.60
C GLU A 323 -3.83 -1.85 -23.08
N ARG A 324 -3.23 -2.94 -23.54
CA ARG A 324 -2.94 -3.19 -24.96
C ARG A 324 -4.09 -3.97 -25.57
N THR A 325 -4.30 -3.78 -26.88
CA THR A 325 -5.25 -4.59 -27.65
C THR A 325 -4.54 -5.74 -28.34
N ILE A 326 -4.96 -6.97 -28.05
CA ILE A 326 -4.54 -8.21 -28.71
C ILE A 326 -5.62 -8.54 -29.75
N THR A 327 -5.28 -8.43 -31.02
CA THR A 327 -6.18 -8.69 -32.15
C THR A 327 -5.92 -10.08 -32.71
N VAL A 328 -6.90 -10.96 -32.67
CA VAL A 328 -6.84 -12.34 -33.19
C VAL A 328 -7.73 -12.44 -34.42
N LYS A 329 -7.17 -12.96 -35.52
CA LYS A 329 -7.86 -13.20 -36.80
C LYS A 329 -7.86 -14.68 -37.15
N GLY A 330 -8.96 -15.19 -37.68
CA GLY A 330 -9.19 -16.62 -37.93
C GLY A 330 -10.67 -17.01 -37.78
N SER A 331 -10.99 -18.30 -37.97
CA SER A 331 -12.35 -18.80 -37.75
C SER A 331 -12.81 -18.60 -36.30
N ILE A 332 -14.12 -18.60 -36.04
CA ILE A 332 -14.67 -18.45 -34.68
C ILE A 332 -14.09 -19.51 -33.74
N GLU A 333 -13.97 -20.75 -34.20
CA GLU A 333 -13.40 -21.85 -33.41
C GLU A 333 -11.91 -21.66 -33.15
N ALA A 334 -11.16 -21.17 -34.14
CA ALA A 334 -9.74 -20.87 -33.99
C ALA A 334 -9.50 -19.70 -33.04
N CYS A 335 -10.29 -18.62 -33.18
CA CYS A 335 -10.26 -17.46 -32.29
C CYS A 335 -10.64 -17.84 -30.85
N ALA A 336 -11.63 -18.72 -30.63
CA ALA A 336 -11.98 -19.20 -29.30
C ALA A 336 -10.85 -20.02 -28.65
N ARG A 337 -10.16 -20.89 -29.41
CA ARG A 337 -8.98 -21.62 -28.90
C ARG A 337 -7.81 -20.68 -28.60
N ALA A 338 -7.61 -19.67 -29.46
CA ALA A 338 -6.57 -18.66 -29.24
C ALA A 338 -6.87 -17.78 -28.03
N GLU A 339 -8.13 -17.41 -27.81
CA GLU A 339 -8.57 -16.71 -26.59
C GLU A 339 -8.25 -17.52 -25.34
N GLU A 340 -8.58 -18.81 -25.33
CA GLU A 340 -8.32 -19.71 -24.20
C GLU A 340 -6.82 -19.77 -23.86
N GLU A 341 -5.94 -19.98 -24.85
CA GLU A 341 -4.48 -20.02 -24.65
C GLU A 341 -3.90 -18.65 -24.26
N VAL A 342 -4.41 -17.55 -24.84
CA VAL A 342 -4.00 -16.18 -24.48
C VAL A 342 -4.36 -15.88 -23.03
N MET A 343 -5.62 -16.14 -22.63
CA MET A 343 -6.10 -15.87 -21.27
C MET A 343 -5.45 -16.80 -20.25
N LYS A 344 -5.13 -18.03 -20.61
CA LYS A 344 -4.31 -18.95 -19.81
C LYS A 344 -2.93 -18.37 -19.53
N LYS A 345 -2.24 -17.86 -20.54
CA LYS A 345 -0.92 -17.20 -20.36
C LYS A 345 -0.99 -15.93 -19.53
N ILE A 346 -2.05 -15.13 -19.69
CA ILE A 346 -2.30 -13.94 -18.86
C ILE A 346 -2.55 -14.34 -17.41
N ARG A 347 -3.34 -15.40 -17.17
CA ARG A 347 -3.61 -15.95 -15.84
C ARG A 347 -2.35 -16.49 -15.19
N GLU A 348 -1.55 -17.28 -15.90
CA GLU A 348 -0.25 -17.74 -15.41
C GLU A 348 0.67 -16.55 -15.07
N ALA A 349 0.69 -15.51 -15.91
CA ALA A 349 1.48 -14.30 -15.65
C ALA A 349 0.99 -13.55 -14.40
N TYR A 350 -0.33 -13.42 -14.23
CA TYR A 350 -0.93 -12.83 -13.04
C TYR A 350 -0.72 -13.68 -11.80
N GLU A 351 -0.84 -15.01 -11.88
CA GLU A 351 -0.55 -15.91 -10.77
C GLU A 351 0.93 -15.86 -10.38
N ASN A 352 1.83 -15.73 -11.36
CA ASN A 352 3.25 -15.47 -11.10
C ASN A 352 3.48 -14.09 -10.46
N ASP A 353 2.73 -13.06 -10.89
CA ASP A 353 2.79 -11.74 -10.27
C ASP A 353 2.19 -11.72 -8.88
N VAL A 354 1.10 -12.44 -8.64
CA VAL A 354 0.47 -12.57 -7.33
C VAL A 354 1.32 -13.47 -6.44
N ALA A 355 2.00 -14.48 -6.98
CA ALA A 355 2.98 -15.26 -6.25
C ALA A 355 4.21 -14.41 -5.92
N ALA A 356 4.69 -13.58 -6.85
CA ALA A 356 5.78 -12.64 -6.62
C ALA A 356 5.38 -11.48 -5.69
N MET A 357 4.15 -10.98 -5.81
CA MET A 357 3.54 -9.95 -4.97
C MET A 357 3.15 -10.51 -3.62
N ASN A 358 2.74 -11.77 -3.48
CA ASN A 358 2.57 -12.44 -2.19
C ASN A 358 3.93 -12.76 -1.58
N LEU A 359 4.97 -13.01 -2.39
CA LEU A 359 6.36 -12.97 -1.91
C LEU A 359 6.76 -11.56 -1.45
N GLN A 360 6.27 -10.49 -2.10
CA GLN A 360 6.54 -9.08 -1.81
C GLN A 360 5.62 -8.42 -0.76
N SER A 361 4.44 -8.97 -0.50
CA SER A 361 3.45 -8.50 0.49
C SER A 361 3.54 -9.31 1.78
N ASN A 362 4.07 -10.55 1.71
CA ASN A 362 4.66 -11.24 2.87
C ASN A 362 6.04 -10.66 3.25
N LEU A 363 6.48 -9.59 2.58
CA LEU A 363 7.74 -8.88 2.82
C LEU A 363 7.54 -7.58 3.59
N ILE A 364 6.36 -6.93 3.55
CA ILE A 364 5.98 -5.79 4.40
C ILE A 364 4.44 -5.66 4.50
N PRO A 365 3.78 -6.12 5.58
CA PRO A 365 2.44 -5.66 5.94
C PRO A 365 2.51 -4.24 6.53
N GLY A 366 1.79 -3.27 5.97
CA GLY A 366 1.61 -1.94 6.58
C GLY A 366 1.82 -0.71 5.70
N LEU A 367 2.35 -0.84 4.47
CA LEU A 367 2.53 0.32 3.59
C LEU A 367 1.26 0.61 2.78
N ASN A 368 0.47 1.60 3.22
CA ASN A 368 -0.64 2.14 2.43
C ASN A 368 -0.07 3.15 1.42
N LEU A 369 0.10 2.74 0.14
CA LEU A 369 0.70 3.58 -0.91
C LEU A 369 -0.10 4.86 -1.23
N ASN A 370 -1.33 5.03 -0.72
CA ASN A 370 -2.06 6.29 -0.84
C ASN A 370 -1.55 7.39 0.13
N ALA A 371 -0.72 7.06 1.11
CA ALA A 371 -0.12 8.03 2.04
C ALA A 371 1.16 8.72 1.49
N LEU A 372 1.62 8.37 0.27
CA LEU A 372 2.87 8.87 -0.34
C LEU A 372 2.70 9.82 -1.53
N GLY A 373 1.47 10.27 -1.86
CA GLY A 373 1.26 11.43 -2.74
C GLY A 373 1.77 11.31 -4.19
N LEU A 374 1.68 10.13 -4.81
CA LEU A 374 2.17 9.86 -6.16
C LEU A 374 1.05 9.96 -7.25
N PHE A 375 0.45 11.15 -7.47
CA PHE A 375 -0.20 11.70 -8.71
C PHE A 375 -1.32 12.75 -8.40
N PRO A 376 -1.67 13.70 -9.32
CA PRO A 376 -1.65 15.15 -9.02
C PRO A 376 -3.01 15.88 -8.87
N GLY A 377 -2.94 17.03 -8.18
CA GLY A 377 -3.86 18.19 -8.23
C GLY A 377 -3.88 18.91 -6.87
N GLY A 378 -3.74 20.22 -6.69
CA GLY A 378 -3.45 21.38 -7.52
C GLY A 378 -3.15 22.54 -6.56
N THR A 379 -2.26 23.44 -6.96
CA THR A 379 -1.58 24.47 -6.15
C THR A 379 -2.41 25.72 -5.80
N SER A 380 -2.13 26.31 -4.62
CA SER A 380 -1.91 27.76 -4.32
C SER A 380 -2.89 28.35 -3.29
N GLY A 381 -2.54 29.21 -2.32
CA GLY A 381 -1.26 29.81 -1.93
C GLY A 381 -1.43 30.89 -0.84
N THR A 382 -0.30 31.28 -0.22
CA THR A 382 -0.01 32.55 0.50
C THR A 382 -0.68 32.72 1.89
N ILE A 383 -0.07 33.31 2.93
CA ILE A 383 0.71 34.56 3.04
C ILE A 383 1.70 34.49 4.25
N SER A 384 2.89 35.07 4.10
CA SER A 384 3.81 35.50 5.20
C SER A 384 3.71 37.02 5.42
N PRO A 385 4.21 37.59 6.54
CA PRO A 385 5.53 38.27 6.52
C PRO A 385 6.34 38.12 7.84
N SER A 386 7.66 37.84 7.84
CA SER A 386 8.87 38.73 7.80
C SER A 386 8.98 39.73 8.99
N MET A 387 10.09 40.07 9.67
CA MET A 387 11.56 40.18 9.42
C MET A 387 12.31 40.02 10.79
N ALA A 388 13.64 39.97 11.00
CA ALA A 388 14.87 40.37 10.28
C ALA A 388 16.12 39.70 10.92
N PRO A 389 17.29 39.64 10.24
CA PRO A 389 18.59 39.32 10.86
C PRO A 389 19.56 40.52 10.85
N GLY A 390 20.35 40.66 11.92
CA GLY A 390 21.50 41.59 12.01
C GLY A 390 22.84 40.83 12.02
N PRO A 391 23.95 41.42 11.49
CA PRO A 391 25.20 40.72 11.21
C PRO A 391 26.25 40.91 12.31
N LEU A 392 27.24 40.01 12.42
CA LEU A 392 28.61 40.37 12.82
C LEU A 392 29.63 39.32 12.32
N SER A 393 30.77 39.86 11.91
CA SER A 393 31.87 39.24 11.18
C SER A 393 32.92 38.58 12.07
N GLY A 394 33.74 37.69 11.48
CA GLY A 394 35.16 37.59 11.79
C GLY A 394 35.69 36.18 12.09
N GLY A 395 36.68 35.73 11.31
CA GLY A 395 37.65 34.71 11.73
C GLY A 395 37.88 33.56 10.76
N GLN A 396 38.82 33.73 9.82
CA GLN A 396 39.48 32.63 9.11
C GLN A 396 40.34 31.81 10.07
N ALA A 397 40.28 30.48 9.98
CA ALA A 397 41.43 29.59 10.20
C ALA A 397 41.21 28.30 9.41
N GLY A 398 42.14 28.00 8.50
CA GLY A 398 42.13 26.80 7.67
C GLY A 398 42.56 25.56 8.44
N TYR A 399 41.91 24.44 8.15
CA TYR A 399 42.34 23.08 8.44
C TYR A 399 42.00 22.18 7.24
N PRO A 400 42.75 21.07 7.04
CA PRO A 400 42.95 20.45 5.73
C PRO A 400 41.72 19.70 5.25
N SER A 401 41.56 19.73 3.93
CA SER A 401 40.58 18.97 3.16
C SER A 401 40.71 17.47 3.44
N PHE A 402 39.82 16.92 4.27
CA PHE A 402 39.51 15.49 4.26
C PHE A 402 38.63 15.20 3.03
N GLY A 403 38.99 14.15 2.29
CA GLY A 403 38.45 13.81 0.98
C GLY A 403 36.92 13.83 0.93
N GLN A 404 36.37 14.51 -0.08
CA GLN A 404 34.96 14.42 -0.41
C GLN A 404 34.61 12.95 -0.72
N PRO A 405 33.48 12.42 -0.24
CA PRO A 405 32.94 11.18 -0.79
C PRO A 405 32.75 11.39 -2.30
N GLU A 406 33.22 10.45 -3.12
CA GLU A 406 33.09 10.53 -4.58
C GLU A 406 31.62 10.76 -4.93
N SER A 407 31.30 11.97 -5.41
CA SER A 407 29.94 12.32 -5.74
C SER A 407 29.62 11.82 -7.14
N GLU A 408 28.68 10.88 -7.24
CA GLU A 408 28.14 10.46 -8.53
C GLU A 408 27.58 11.66 -9.30
N THR A 409 27.76 11.64 -10.63
CA THR A 409 27.34 12.70 -11.53
C THR A 409 26.46 12.16 -12.66
N VAL A 410 25.36 12.86 -12.94
CA VAL A 410 24.48 12.60 -14.09
C VAL A 410 24.41 13.86 -14.94
N HIS A 411 24.55 13.68 -16.25
CA HIS A 411 24.45 14.76 -17.24
C HIS A 411 23.09 14.65 -17.94
N LEU A 412 22.16 15.54 -17.61
CA LEU A 412 20.80 15.57 -18.17
C LEU A 412 20.70 16.60 -19.29
N PHE A 413 20.17 16.23 -20.46
CA PHE A 413 20.02 17.11 -21.61
C PHE A 413 18.60 17.66 -21.67
N ILE A 414 18.48 18.99 -21.59
CA ILE A 414 17.21 19.71 -21.67
C ILE A 414 17.17 20.60 -22.93
N PRO A 415 15.98 20.91 -23.49
CA PRO A 415 15.87 21.86 -24.59
C PRO A 415 16.49 23.22 -24.24
N ALA A 416 17.24 23.82 -25.16
CA ALA A 416 17.94 25.09 -24.91
C ALA A 416 16.98 26.23 -24.52
N LEU A 417 15.77 26.23 -25.10
CA LEU A 417 14.70 27.17 -24.79
C LEU A 417 14.21 27.07 -23.33
N ALA A 418 14.37 25.91 -22.70
CA ALA A 418 13.88 25.66 -21.35
C ALA A 418 14.90 25.99 -20.25
N VAL A 419 16.17 26.24 -20.61
CA VAL A 419 17.23 26.60 -19.65
C VAL A 419 16.86 27.83 -18.83
N GLY A 420 16.26 28.84 -19.44
CA GLY A 420 15.84 30.05 -18.74
C GLY A 420 14.83 29.77 -17.62
N ALA A 421 13.89 28.84 -17.85
CA ALA A 421 12.89 28.45 -16.86
C ALA A 421 13.51 27.64 -15.70
N ILE A 422 14.49 26.78 -16.00
CA ILE A 422 15.22 26.01 -14.97
C ILE A 422 16.14 26.91 -14.13
N ILE A 423 16.80 27.91 -14.73
CA ILE A 423 17.64 28.87 -14.00
C ILE A 423 16.78 29.81 -13.14
N GLY A 424 15.70 30.33 -13.72
CA GLY A 424 14.84 31.35 -13.12
C GLY A 424 15.48 32.75 -13.08
N LYS A 425 14.69 33.76 -12.71
CA LYS A 425 15.15 35.15 -12.61
C LYS A 425 16.35 35.25 -11.66
N GLN A 426 17.47 35.82 -12.12
CA GLN A 426 18.74 35.93 -11.38
C GLN A 426 19.30 34.61 -10.81
N GLY A 427 18.92 33.45 -11.39
CA GLY A 427 19.35 32.14 -10.89
C GLY A 427 18.68 31.70 -9.59
N GLN A 428 17.59 32.34 -9.16
CA GLN A 428 16.91 31.98 -7.91
C GLN A 428 16.33 30.57 -7.94
N HIS A 429 15.76 30.14 -9.08
CA HIS A 429 15.09 28.85 -9.17
C HIS A 429 16.09 27.69 -9.10
N ILE A 430 17.20 27.75 -9.84
CA ILE A 430 18.24 26.71 -9.78
C ILE A 430 18.92 26.64 -8.40
N LYS A 431 19.12 27.78 -7.71
CA LYS A 431 19.64 27.80 -6.33
C LYS A 431 18.66 27.17 -5.35
N GLN A 432 17.37 27.49 -5.46
CA GLN A 432 16.33 26.87 -4.63
C GLN A 432 16.21 25.38 -4.89
N LEU A 433 16.27 24.98 -6.17
CA LEU A 433 16.21 23.58 -6.58
C LEU A 433 17.41 22.78 -6.05
N SER A 434 18.62 23.33 -6.19
CA SER A 434 19.85 22.73 -5.64
C SER A 434 19.75 22.54 -4.11
N ARG A 435 19.25 23.56 -3.38
CA ARG A 435 19.02 23.47 -1.93
C ARG A 435 17.94 22.44 -1.55
N PHE A 436 16.83 22.39 -2.29
CA PHE A 436 15.74 21.44 -2.04
C PHE A 436 16.17 19.99 -2.31
N ALA A 437 16.89 19.76 -3.40
CA ALA A 437 17.34 18.43 -3.78
C ALA A 437 18.50 17.95 -2.91
N GLY A 438 19.30 18.85 -2.32
CA GLY A 438 20.57 18.50 -1.69
C GLY A 438 21.64 18.10 -2.72
N ALA A 439 21.52 18.58 -3.97
CA ALA A 439 22.42 18.27 -5.08
C ALA A 439 23.09 19.53 -5.62
N SER A 440 24.32 19.42 -6.12
CA SER A 440 24.99 20.44 -6.93
C SER A 440 24.45 20.37 -8.37
N ILE A 441 23.76 21.43 -8.81
CA ILE A 441 23.18 21.51 -10.15
C ILE A 441 23.86 22.64 -10.90
N LYS A 442 24.56 22.32 -11.99
CA LYS A 442 25.25 23.28 -12.85
C LYS A 442 24.76 23.11 -14.28
N ILE A 443 24.62 24.20 -15.02
CA ILE A 443 24.24 24.14 -16.44
C ILE A 443 25.50 24.46 -17.24
N ALA A 444 25.91 23.52 -18.10
CA ALA A 444 27.07 23.68 -18.96
C ALA A 444 26.84 24.82 -19.96
N PRO A 445 27.90 25.51 -20.41
CA PRO A 445 27.83 26.45 -21.54
C PRO A 445 27.20 25.79 -22.77
N ALA A 446 26.68 26.60 -23.71
CA ALA A 446 26.19 26.05 -24.97
C ALA A 446 27.38 25.59 -25.83
N ASP A 447 27.33 24.35 -26.32
CA ASP A 447 28.29 23.84 -27.31
C ASP A 447 27.94 24.41 -28.69
N GLY A 448 28.39 25.64 -28.96
CA GLY A 448 28.18 26.35 -30.21
C GLY A 448 26.89 27.20 -30.28
N MET A 449 26.82 28.06 -31.30
CA MET A 449 25.73 29.04 -31.49
C MET A 449 24.35 28.43 -31.83
N GLU A 450 24.28 27.13 -32.17
CA GLU A 450 23.04 26.46 -32.62
C GLU A 450 22.67 25.19 -31.80
N ALA A 451 23.14 25.07 -30.56
CA ALA A 451 22.82 23.90 -29.73
C ALA A 451 21.31 23.84 -29.37
N LYS A 452 20.61 22.83 -29.91
CA LYS A 452 19.18 22.58 -29.61
C LYS A 452 18.93 22.10 -28.18
N GLN A 453 19.95 21.55 -27.54
CA GLN A 453 19.90 21.02 -26.18
C GLN A 453 21.04 21.60 -25.34
N ARG A 454 20.86 21.61 -24.02
CA ARG A 454 21.81 22.08 -23.03
C ARG A 454 21.96 21.05 -21.93
N MET A 455 23.22 20.82 -21.54
CA MET A 455 23.57 19.83 -20.52
C MET A 455 23.47 20.43 -19.12
N VAL A 456 22.74 19.73 -18.25
CA VAL A 456 22.63 20.00 -16.82
C VAL A 456 23.44 18.93 -16.09
N ILE A 457 24.48 19.35 -15.39
CA ILE A 457 25.35 18.51 -14.58
C ILE A 457 24.75 18.48 -13.17
N ILE A 458 24.32 17.29 -12.74
CA ILE A 458 23.74 17.04 -11.42
C ILE A 458 24.69 16.13 -10.66
N SER A 459 25.22 16.63 -9.54
CA SER A 459 26.17 15.92 -8.68
C SER A 459 25.62 15.85 -7.26
N GLY A 460 25.61 14.65 -6.69
CA GLY A 460 25.10 14.39 -5.36
C GLY A 460 24.76 12.91 -5.16
N PRO A 461 24.29 12.51 -3.96
CA PRO A 461 23.84 11.15 -3.73
C PRO A 461 22.63 10.78 -4.61
N PRO A 462 22.35 9.48 -4.87
CA PRO A 462 21.28 9.05 -5.77
C PRO A 462 19.91 9.68 -5.45
N GLU A 463 19.58 9.82 -4.16
CA GLU A 463 18.33 10.44 -3.71
C GLU A 463 18.24 11.94 -4.08
N ALA A 464 19.37 12.64 -4.02
CA ALA A 464 19.45 14.06 -4.38
C ALA A 464 19.35 14.23 -5.90
N GLN A 465 19.97 13.34 -6.67
CA GLN A 465 19.84 13.32 -8.12
C GLN A 465 18.40 13.03 -8.55
N PHE A 466 17.73 12.06 -7.91
CA PHE A 466 16.32 11.74 -8.17
C PHE A 466 15.42 12.96 -7.95
N LYS A 467 15.56 13.65 -6.81
CA LYS A 467 14.80 14.86 -6.48
C LYS A 467 15.08 15.99 -7.48
N ALA A 468 16.34 16.19 -7.87
CA ALA A 468 16.74 17.20 -8.83
C ALA A 468 16.16 16.93 -10.24
N GLN A 469 16.34 15.71 -10.75
CA GLN A 469 15.81 15.30 -12.05
C GLN A 469 14.28 15.38 -12.05
N GLY A 470 13.59 14.89 -11.02
CA GLY A 470 12.12 14.92 -10.94
C GLY A 470 11.55 16.33 -11.01
N ARG A 471 12.19 17.30 -10.34
CA ARG A 471 11.81 18.71 -10.43
C ARG A 471 12.10 19.32 -11.79
N ILE A 472 13.19 18.96 -12.45
CA ILE A 472 13.50 19.43 -13.82
C ILE A 472 12.44 18.90 -14.80
N PHE A 473 12.15 17.60 -14.78
CA PHE A 473 11.10 17.00 -15.61
C PHE A 473 9.73 17.63 -15.36
N GLY A 474 9.37 17.85 -14.09
CA GLY A 474 8.12 18.53 -13.71
C GLY A 474 8.05 19.96 -14.25
N LYS A 475 9.13 20.73 -14.09
CA LYS A 475 9.20 22.12 -14.54
C LYS A 475 9.08 22.26 -16.06
N LEU A 476 9.68 21.34 -16.82
CA LEU A 476 9.53 21.32 -18.28
C LEU A 476 8.11 21.03 -18.73
N LYS A 477 7.37 20.20 -17.96
CA LYS A 477 5.96 19.91 -18.21
C LYS A 477 5.06 21.10 -17.90
N GLU A 478 5.30 21.79 -16.78
CA GLU A 478 4.53 22.97 -16.35
C GLU A 478 4.63 24.13 -17.34
N GLU A 479 5.80 24.35 -17.93
CA GLU A 479 6.07 25.46 -18.84
C GLU A 479 5.63 25.15 -20.30
N ASN A 480 4.95 24.02 -20.55
CA ASN A 480 4.41 23.60 -21.84
C ASN A 480 5.46 23.57 -22.98
N PHE A 481 6.71 23.21 -22.69
CA PHE A 481 7.74 22.98 -23.72
C PHE A 481 7.43 21.75 -24.60
N PHE A 482 6.50 20.91 -24.16
CA PHE A 482 6.00 19.71 -24.82
C PHE A 482 4.48 19.84 -24.97
N GLY A 483 3.88 19.18 -25.97
CA GLY A 483 2.43 19.27 -26.20
C GLY A 483 1.60 18.81 -24.98
N PRO A 484 0.35 19.27 -24.82
CA PRO A 484 -0.49 18.94 -23.65
C PRO A 484 -0.81 17.44 -23.49
N LYS A 485 -0.59 16.63 -24.54
CA LYS A 485 -0.71 15.17 -24.53
C LYS A 485 0.63 14.44 -24.65
N GLU A 486 1.74 15.18 -24.76
CA GLU A 486 3.08 14.65 -24.97
C GLU A 486 3.82 14.55 -23.64
N GLU A 487 4.38 13.37 -23.36
CA GLU A 487 5.13 13.14 -22.13
C GLU A 487 6.57 13.64 -22.27
N VAL A 488 7.09 14.32 -21.24
CA VAL A 488 8.46 14.83 -21.22
C VAL A 488 9.45 13.66 -21.22
N LYS A 489 10.19 13.50 -22.32
CA LYS A 489 11.29 12.55 -22.46
C LYS A 489 12.61 13.30 -22.58
N LEU A 490 13.59 12.95 -21.76
CA LEU A 490 14.92 13.56 -21.79
C LEU A 490 15.99 12.49 -21.95
N GLU A 491 17.15 12.91 -22.44
CA GLU A 491 18.36 12.10 -22.53
C GLU A 491 19.23 12.37 -21.30
N ALA A 492 19.63 11.32 -20.60
CA ALA A 492 20.54 11.36 -19.47
C ALA A 492 21.79 10.54 -19.79
N HIS A 493 22.95 11.10 -19.50
CA HIS A 493 24.25 10.45 -19.65
C HIS A 493 24.81 10.13 -18.27
N ILE A 494 25.19 8.87 -18.09
CA ILE A 494 25.92 8.41 -16.92
C ILE A 494 27.29 7.89 -17.35
N LYS A 495 28.29 8.11 -16.50
CA LYS A 495 29.62 7.57 -16.72
C LYS A 495 29.75 6.21 -16.07
N VAL A 496 30.29 5.24 -16.80
CA VAL A 496 30.53 3.89 -16.32
C VAL A 496 31.97 3.50 -16.66
N PRO A 497 32.67 2.72 -15.82
CA PRO A 497 34.02 2.25 -16.16
C PRO A 497 34.02 1.48 -17.49
N SER A 498 35.03 1.73 -18.33
CA SER A 498 35.13 1.17 -19.69
C SER A 498 35.09 -0.36 -19.67
N PHE A 499 35.76 -0.99 -18.70
CA PHE A 499 35.78 -2.43 -18.49
C PHE A 499 34.39 -3.01 -18.14
N ALA A 500 33.50 -2.19 -17.55
CA ALA A 500 32.18 -2.60 -17.09
C ALA A 500 31.07 -2.32 -18.12
N ALA A 501 31.32 -1.44 -19.10
CA ALA A 501 30.37 -1.12 -20.17
C ALA A 501 29.95 -2.34 -20.99
N GLY A 502 30.87 -3.29 -21.22
CA GLY A 502 30.58 -4.56 -21.88
C GLY A 502 29.53 -5.41 -21.15
N ARG A 503 29.41 -5.28 -19.81
CA ARG A 503 28.38 -5.96 -19.01
C ARG A 503 27.01 -5.33 -19.18
N VAL A 504 26.96 -4.00 -19.24
CA VAL A 504 25.72 -3.24 -19.52
C VAL A 504 25.15 -3.64 -20.88
N ILE A 505 26.01 -3.81 -21.89
CA ILE A 505 25.62 -4.32 -23.22
C ILE A 505 25.19 -5.79 -23.15
N GLY A 506 26.02 -6.63 -22.52
CA GLY A 506 25.83 -8.08 -22.46
C GLY A 506 26.19 -8.80 -23.75
N LYS A 507 26.34 -10.14 -23.68
CA LYS A 507 26.68 -10.99 -24.84
C LYS A 507 25.61 -10.83 -25.94
N GLY A 508 25.98 -10.23 -27.07
CA GLY A 508 25.08 -9.97 -28.19
C GLY A 508 24.00 -8.90 -27.94
N GLY A 509 24.20 -8.01 -26.96
CA GLY A 509 23.22 -6.95 -26.63
C GLY A 509 22.04 -7.44 -25.77
N LYS A 510 22.10 -8.66 -25.23
CA LYS A 510 21.00 -9.24 -24.44
C LYS A 510 20.65 -8.43 -23.19
N THR A 511 21.66 -8.03 -22.42
CA THR A 511 21.46 -7.31 -21.15
C THR A 511 20.84 -5.94 -21.40
N VAL A 512 21.34 -5.18 -22.40
CA VAL A 512 20.78 -3.87 -22.73
C VAL A 512 19.36 -3.99 -23.32
N ASN A 513 19.05 -5.04 -24.07
CA ASN A 513 17.69 -5.27 -24.57
C ASN A 513 16.71 -5.63 -23.44
N GLU A 514 17.13 -6.46 -22.48
CA GLU A 514 16.34 -6.77 -21.30
C GLU A 514 16.10 -5.54 -20.43
N LEU A 515 17.15 -4.74 -20.21
CA LEU A 515 17.07 -3.46 -19.51
C LEU A 515 16.07 -2.50 -20.14
N GLN A 516 16.09 -2.35 -21.47
CA GLN A 516 15.13 -1.50 -22.18
C GLN A 516 13.70 -2.03 -22.07
N ASN A 517 13.50 -3.35 -22.15
CA ASN A 517 12.17 -3.96 -22.02
C ASN A 517 11.57 -3.80 -20.62
N LEU A 518 12.40 -3.93 -19.58
CA LEU A 518 11.97 -3.79 -18.18
C LEU A 518 11.69 -2.34 -17.80
N THR A 519 12.52 -1.41 -18.29
CA THR A 519 12.46 -0.02 -17.84
C THR A 519 11.64 0.87 -18.76
N SER A 520 11.35 0.44 -19.99
CA SER A 520 10.74 1.27 -21.04
C SER A 520 11.57 2.51 -21.42
N ALA A 521 12.82 2.60 -20.96
CA ALA A 521 13.80 3.58 -21.41
C ALA A 521 14.62 3.01 -22.57
N GLU A 522 15.01 3.85 -23.51
CA GLU A 522 16.00 3.52 -24.53
C GLU A 522 17.41 3.65 -23.92
N VAL A 523 18.25 2.63 -24.06
CA VAL A 523 19.60 2.61 -23.48
C VAL A 523 20.61 2.30 -24.57
N VAL A 524 21.51 3.25 -24.79
CA VAL A 524 22.54 3.17 -25.84
C VAL A 524 23.92 3.29 -25.22
N VAL A 525 24.76 2.28 -25.46
CA VAL A 525 26.18 2.29 -25.10
C VAL A 525 26.98 2.41 -26.41
N PRO A 526 27.52 3.58 -26.75
CA PRO A 526 28.25 3.78 -28.01
C PRO A 526 29.53 2.92 -28.04
N ARG A 527 29.72 2.17 -29.13
CA ARG A 527 30.80 1.16 -29.24
C ARG A 527 32.17 1.75 -29.61
N ASP A 528 32.19 2.96 -30.18
CA ASP A 528 33.40 3.61 -30.71
C ASP A 528 33.89 4.78 -29.83
N GLN A 529 33.57 4.79 -28.53
CA GLN A 529 34.07 5.81 -27.60
C GLN A 529 35.48 5.45 -27.11
N THR A 530 36.41 6.41 -27.19
CA THR A 530 37.65 6.38 -26.42
C THR A 530 37.30 6.66 -24.95
N PRO A 531 37.73 5.82 -23.98
CA PRO A 531 37.57 6.12 -22.56
C PRO A 531 38.14 7.49 -22.21
N ASP A 532 37.51 8.18 -21.25
CA ASP A 532 38.01 9.47 -20.76
C ASP A 532 39.28 9.30 -19.88
N GLU A 533 39.82 10.40 -19.36
CA GLU A 533 41.03 10.40 -18.51
C GLU A 533 40.90 9.52 -17.25
N ASN A 534 39.67 9.17 -16.84
CA ASN A 534 39.37 8.29 -15.70
C ASN A 534 38.97 6.86 -16.14
N ASP A 535 39.24 6.48 -17.39
CA ASP A 535 38.86 5.20 -17.98
C ASP A 535 37.34 4.92 -17.94
N GLN A 536 36.52 5.97 -18.08
CA GLN A 536 35.06 5.87 -18.11
C GLN A 536 34.51 6.10 -19.52
N VAL A 537 33.40 5.44 -19.82
CA VAL A 537 32.60 5.61 -21.05
C VAL A 537 31.19 6.05 -20.69
N VAL A 538 30.51 6.68 -21.64
CA VAL A 538 29.18 7.25 -21.43
C VAL A 538 28.08 6.30 -21.88
N VAL A 539 27.14 6.00 -20.98
CA VAL A 539 25.88 5.33 -21.30
C VAL A 539 24.78 6.38 -21.43
N LYS A 540 24.07 6.33 -22.56
CA LYS A 540 22.95 7.23 -22.87
C LYS A 540 21.63 6.55 -22.55
N ILE A 541 20.77 7.25 -21.82
CA ILE A 541 19.47 6.76 -21.37
C ILE A 541 18.42 7.78 -21.78
N THR A 542 17.45 7.39 -22.59
CA THR A 542 16.38 8.29 -23.06
C THR A 542 15.03 7.74 -22.65
N GLY A 543 14.23 8.54 -21.92
CA GLY A 543 12.91 8.11 -21.47
C GLY A 543 12.18 9.18 -20.66
N HIS A 544 10.97 8.84 -20.22
CA HIS A 544 10.26 9.65 -19.22
C HIS A 544 10.96 9.50 -17.86
N PHE A 545 10.59 10.34 -16.87
CA PHE A 545 11.27 10.41 -15.58
C PHE A 545 11.47 9.02 -14.94
N TYR A 546 10.39 8.29 -14.66
CA TYR A 546 10.46 6.98 -13.99
C TYR A 546 11.22 5.91 -14.78
N ALA A 547 11.05 5.85 -16.11
CA ALA A 547 11.78 4.93 -16.96
C ALA A 547 13.29 5.19 -16.90
N SER A 548 13.68 6.47 -16.98
CA SER A 548 15.08 6.90 -16.92
C SER A 548 15.71 6.62 -15.55
N GLN A 549 14.98 6.86 -14.46
CA GLN A 549 15.46 6.54 -13.10
C GLN A 549 15.66 5.04 -12.89
N LEU A 550 14.69 4.23 -13.34
CA LEU A 550 14.77 2.77 -13.21
C LEU A 550 15.94 2.21 -14.03
N ALA A 551 16.18 2.74 -15.24
CA ALA A 551 17.31 2.37 -16.07
C ALA A 551 18.65 2.77 -15.43
N GLN A 552 18.78 4.00 -14.90
CA GLN A 552 19.98 4.45 -14.17
C GLN A 552 20.30 3.50 -13.01
N ARG A 553 19.31 3.17 -12.17
CA ARG A 553 19.48 2.26 -11.02
C ARG A 553 19.91 0.86 -11.46
N LYS A 554 19.25 0.29 -12.47
CA LYS A 554 19.56 -1.04 -12.98
C LYS A 554 20.95 -1.12 -13.61
N ILE A 555 21.41 -0.05 -14.27
CA ILE A 555 22.78 0.01 -14.77
C ILE A 555 23.77 0.01 -13.61
N GLN A 556 23.53 0.80 -12.55
CA GLN A 556 24.39 0.77 -11.36
C GLN A 556 24.44 -0.61 -10.70
N GLU A 557 23.32 -1.33 -10.64
CA GLU A 557 23.28 -2.74 -10.17
C GLU A 557 24.16 -3.67 -11.03
N ILE A 558 24.18 -3.50 -12.36
CA ILE A 558 25.03 -4.30 -13.26
C ILE A 558 26.52 -3.98 -13.05
N LEU A 559 26.84 -2.74 -12.68
CA LEU A 559 28.23 -2.31 -12.43
C LEU A 559 28.76 -2.87 -11.10
N SER A 560 27.93 -2.90 -10.05
CA SER A 560 28.30 -3.37 -8.71
C SER A 560 28.46 -4.89 -8.62
N GLN A 561 27.74 -5.67 -9.43
CA GLN A 561 27.83 -7.14 -9.46
C GLN A 561 29.19 -7.71 -9.92
N GLY A 562 30.13 -6.88 -10.35
CA GLY A 562 31.41 -7.31 -10.92
C GLY A 562 32.67 -6.77 -10.24
N CYS A 563 32.57 -6.24 -9.01
CA CYS A 563 33.72 -5.78 -8.22
C CYS A 563 33.85 -6.62 -6.94
N ALA A 564 34.54 -7.76 -7.05
CA ALA A 564 35.08 -8.44 -5.89
C ALA A 564 36.59 -8.21 -5.92
N VAL A 565 37.08 -7.28 -5.07
CA VAL A 565 38.41 -7.28 -4.41
C VAL A 565 38.53 -5.99 -3.56
N THR A 566 38.81 -6.20 -2.27
CA THR A 566 39.35 -5.30 -1.23
C THR A 566 38.52 -4.12 -0.68
N THR A 567 38.02 -4.37 0.54
CA THR A 567 38.00 -3.52 1.75
C THR A 567 37.25 -2.18 1.78
N SER A 568 36.30 -2.17 2.72
CA SER A 568 35.76 -1.08 3.54
C SER A 568 34.98 0.02 2.83
N PHE A 569 33.76 0.25 3.36
CA PHE A 569 32.71 1.19 2.93
C PHE A 569 31.82 0.66 1.80
N ILE A 570 30.82 -0.14 2.16
CA ILE A 570 29.73 -0.56 1.27
C ILE A 570 28.40 -0.14 1.91
N ASP A 571 27.54 0.46 1.10
CA ASP A 571 26.27 1.12 1.46
C ASP A 571 25.27 0.23 2.23
N PRO A 572 24.53 0.79 3.21
CA PRO A 572 23.55 0.06 4.04
C PRO A 572 22.32 -0.52 3.32
N VAL A 573 22.14 -0.28 2.01
CA VAL A 573 20.92 -0.68 1.28
C VAL A 573 21.01 -2.09 0.69
N MET A 574 22.21 -2.69 0.58
CA MET A 574 22.38 -4.05 0.04
C MET A 574 21.96 -5.18 1.01
N PHE A 575 21.86 -4.93 2.31
CA PHE A 575 21.53 -5.98 3.29
C PHE A 575 20.06 -6.41 3.30
N SER A 576 19.14 -5.57 2.81
CA SER A 576 17.69 -5.80 2.90
C SER A 576 17.16 -6.95 2.01
N ALA A 577 17.93 -7.44 1.03
CA ALA A 577 17.48 -8.50 0.11
C ALA A 577 18.18 -9.85 0.29
N ALA A 578 19.24 -9.92 1.09
CA ALA A 578 20.02 -11.15 1.27
C ALA A 578 19.38 -12.07 2.31
N VAL A 579 19.35 -13.37 1.99
CA VAL A 579 18.85 -14.43 2.87
C VAL A 579 20.05 -15.20 3.42
N PHE A 580 20.08 -15.43 4.73
CA PHE A 580 21.20 -16.04 5.44
C PHE A 580 20.75 -17.29 6.18
N SER A 581 21.50 -18.38 6.06
CA SER A 581 21.24 -19.60 6.82
C SER A 581 21.50 -19.37 8.31
N ALA A 582 20.63 -19.89 9.17
CA ALA A 582 20.80 -19.91 10.61
C ALA A 582 20.37 -21.26 11.20
N ARG A 583 20.85 -21.54 12.42
CA ARG A 583 20.57 -22.79 13.12
C ARG A 583 20.09 -22.52 14.53
N VAL A 584 19.02 -23.18 14.94
CA VAL A 584 18.52 -23.11 16.32
C VAL A 584 19.53 -23.79 17.24
N CYS A 585 20.18 -23.03 18.12
CA CYS A 585 21.17 -23.55 19.06
C CYS A 585 20.62 -23.70 20.48
N ASP A 586 19.59 -22.94 20.86
CA ASP A 586 18.91 -23.09 22.15
C ASP A 586 17.42 -22.71 22.07
N ILE A 587 16.61 -23.31 22.95
CA ILE A 587 15.17 -23.04 23.09
C ILE A 587 14.81 -23.00 24.57
N THR A 588 14.25 -21.88 25.03
CA THR A 588 13.82 -21.69 26.43
C THR A 588 12.40 -21.12 26.50
N ASP A 589 11.65 -21.45 27.55
CA ASP A 589 10.36 -20.83 27.82
C ASP A 589 10.59 -19.51 28.59
N GLU A 590 10.36 -18.37 27.93
CA GLU A 590 10.52 -17.03 28.54
C GLU A 590 9.28 -16.65 29.35
N SER A 591 8.10 -17.13 28.94
CA SER A 591 6.88 -17.09 29.74
C SER A 591 5.97 -18.29 29.42
N ASP A 592 4.85 -18.41 30.15
CA ASP A 592 3.81 -19.41 29.88
C ASP A 592 3.28 -19.34 28.43
N THR A 593 3.44 -18.21 27.73
CA THR A 593 2.96 -18.02 26.36
C THR A 593 4.06 -17.68 25.35
N VAL A 594 5.32 -17.54 25.76
CA VAL A 594 6.42 -17.07 24.90
C VAL A 594 7.63 -18.01 24.98
N LYS A 595 8.10 -18.47 23.82
CA LYS A 595 9.35 -19.22 23.68
C LYS A 595 10.45 -18.34 23.13
N ARG A 596 11.63 -18.43 23.70
CA ARG A 596 12.85 -17.78 23.22
C ARG A 596 13.69 -18.78 22.45
N LEU A 597 14.13 -18.35 21.27
CA LEU A 597 15.03 -19.08 20.39
C LEU A 597 16.37 -18.35 20.34
N GLN A 598 17.46 -19.10 20.44
CA GLN A 598 18.77 -18.62 20.04
C GLN A 598 19.11 -19.20 18.68
N LEU A 599 19.48 -18.32 17.75
CA LEU A 599 19.82 -18.66 16.38
C LEU A 599 21.28 -18.32 16.13
N GLU A 600 22.10 -19.33 15.87
CA GLU A 600 23.46 -19.17 15.39
C GLU A 600 23.43 -18.79 13.90
N VAL A 601 24.08 -17.67 13.57
CA VAL A 601 24.18 -17.14 12.21
C VAL A 601 25.67 -17.11 11.81
N PRO A 602 26.15 -18.16 11.11
CA PRO A 602 27.58 -18.31 10.82
C PRO A 602 28.12 -17.29 9.80
N HIS A 603 27.23 -16.64 9.04
CA HIS A 603 27.63 -15.76 7.95
C HIS A 603 28.19 -14.43 8.49
N LEU A 604 29.41 -14.08 8.10
CA LEU A 604 30.11 -12.88 8.60
C LEU A 604 29.42 -11.58 8.19
N ASP A 605 28.77 -11.58 7.04
CA ASP A 605 28.08 -10.40 6.50
C ASP A 605 26.70 -10.18 7.13
N PHE A 606 26.13 -11.14 7.85
CA PHE A 606 24.83 -10.92 8.50
C PHE A 606 24.97 -9.79 9.54
N SER A 607 24.14 -8.75 9.42
CA SER A 607 24.07 -7.63 10.35
C SER A 607 22.62 -7.15 10.48
N PHE A 608 22.28 -6.64 11.65
CA PHE A 608 20.99 -6.02 11.92
C PHE A 608 21.19 -4.84 12.89
N ARG A 609 20.23 -3.92 12.90
CA ARG A 609 20.17 -2.79 13.83
C ARG A 609 19.18 -3.07 14.95
N ALA A 610 19.49 -2.58 16.15
CA ALA A 610 18.67 -2.83 17.33
C ALA A 610 17.25 -2.27 17.14
N GLY A 611 16.24 -3.14 17.21
CA GLY A 611 14.84 -2.83 16.92
C GLY A 611 14.28 -3.49 15.66
N GLN A 612 15.14 -3.93 14.73
CA GLN A 612 14.70 -4.58 13.50
C GLN A 612 14.11 -5.98 13.73
N TRP A 613 13.41 -6.48 12.71
CA TRP A 613 12.92 -7.85 12.66
C TRP A 613 13.66 -8.69 11.65
N VAL A 614 13.43 -10.00 11.74
CA VAL A 614 13.83 -10.96 10.72
C VAL A 614 12.61 -11.68 10.17
N ASP A 615 12.60 -11.86 8.86
CA ASP A 615 11.78 -12.87 8.21
C ASP A 615 12.44 -14.23 8.45
N LEU A 616 11.71 -15.11 9.13
CA LEU A 616 12.09 -16.48 9.42
C LEU A 616 11.48 -17.42 8.37
N PHE A 617 12.33 -18.00 7.55
CA PHE A 617 11.97 -19.02 6.57
C PHE A 617 12.20 -20.40 7.17
N ILE A 618 11.12 -21.17 7.30
CA ILE A 618 11.16 -22.53 7.84
C ILE A 618 11.10 -23.51 6.65
N PRO A 619 12.06 -24.44 6.50
CA PRO A 619 12.06 -25.41 5.40
C PRO A 619 10.74 -26.20 5.30
N GLY A 620 10.14 -26.24 4.11
CA GLY A 620 8.87 -26.92 3.87
C GLY A 620 7.63 -26.15 4.31
N MET A 621 7.78 -24.92 4.82
CA MET A 621 6.67 -24.05 5.18
C MET A 621 6.54 -22.90 4.16
N GLU A 622 5.35 -22.75 3.57
CA GLU A 622 5.06 -21.67 2.60
C GLU A 622 4.90 -20.30 3.27
N THR A 623 4.49 -20.27 4.54
CA THR A 623 4.26 -19.04 5.30
C THR A 623 5.56 -18.57 5.96
N VAL A 624 5.92 -17.30 5.74
CA VAL A 624 7.09 -16.67 6.36
C VAL A 624 6.68 -16.03 7.69
N GLY A 625 7.52 -16.18 8.72
CA GLY A 625 7.27 -15.58 10.03
C GLY A 625 8.11 -14.32 10.25
N GLY A 626 7.48 -13.16 10.42
CA GLY A 626 8.19 -11.94 10.85
C GLY A 626 8.31 -11.88 12.36
N PHE A 627 9.53 -11.79 12.89
CA PHE A 627 9.80 -11.71 14.34
C PHE A 627 10.88 -10.67 14.65
N SER A 628 10.57 -9.70 15.52
CA SER A 628 11.57 -8.74 16.01
C SER A 628 12.71 -9.46 16.73
N VAL A 629 13.93 -9.03 16.44
CA VAL A 629 15.12 -9.52 17.13
C VAL A 629 15.10 -8.95 18.55
N CYS A 630 15.28 -9.80 19.55
CA CYS A 630 15.29 -9.43 20.97
C CYS A 630 16.69 -9.52 21.60
N SER A 631 17.75 -9.43 20.80
CA SER A 631 19.15 -9.34 21.25
C SER A 631 19.81 -8.10 20.69
N SER A 632 20.92 -7.64 21.28
CA SER A 632 21.70 -6.52 20.73
C SER A 632 22.56 -6.97 19.53
N PRO A 633 22.93 -6.04 18.62
CA PRO A 633 23.95 -6.31 17.60
C PRO A 633 25.31 -6.73 18.20
N GLY A 634 25.60 -6.29 19.43
CA GLY A 634 26.80 -6.70 20.17
C GLY A 634 26.86 -8.20 20.42
N LEU A 635 25.73 -8.86 20.70
CA LEU A 635 25.68 -10.32 20.88
C LEU A 635 26.02 -11.05 19.57
N LEU A 636 25.50 -10.59 18.45
CA LEU A 636 25.82 -11.12 17.13
C LEU A 636 27.32 -10.98 16.82
N HIS A 637 27.92 -9.83 17.10
CA HIS A 637 29.36 -9.63 16.87
C HIS A 637 30.23 -10.53 17.76
N LYS A 638 29.85 -10.71 19.04
CA LYS A 638 30.62 -11.46 20.04
C LYS A 638 30.47 -12.98 19.87
N GLN A 639 29.26 -13.45 19.59
CA GLN A 639 28.90 -14.88 19.66
C GLN A 639 28.30 -15.45 18.37
N ARG A 640 28.05 -14.61 17.36
CA ARG A 640 27.37 -15.01 16.12
C ARG A 640 25.96 -15.55 16.36
N VAL A 641 25.28 -15.00 17.37
CA VAL A 641 23.92 -15.39 17.76
C VAL A 641 22.99 -14.20 17.74
N ILE A 642 21.76 -14.42 17.25
CA ILE A 642 20.61 -13.54 17.51
C ILE A 642 19.54 -14.30 18.30
N GLU A 643 18.66 -13.56 18.95
CA GLU A 643 17.57 -14.13 19.73
C GLU A 643 16.21 -13.64 19.26
N LEU A 644 15.22 -14.53 19.28
CA LEU A 644 13.82 -14.23 19.01
C LEU A 644 12.96 -14.69 20.19
N ALA A 645 11.97 -13.90 20.61
CA ALA A 645 11.00 -14.31 21.62
C ALA A 645 9.59 -14.33 21.02
N VAL A 646 9.08 -15.52 20.75
CA VAL A 646 7.87 -15.72 19.96
C VAL A 646 6.72 -16.18 20.85
N LYS A 647 5.64 -15.40 20.83
CA LYS A 647 4.39 -15.78 21.50
C LYS A 647 3.62 -16.83 20.72
N TYR A 648 3.05 -17.79 21.43
CA TYR A 648 2.21 -18.81 20.85
C TYR A 648 0.99 -18.19 20.15
N THR A 649 0.81 -18.54 18.88
CA THR A 649 -0.41 -18.27 18.12
C THR A 649 -0.69 -19.45 17.18
N ARG A 650 -1.83 -19.42 16.49
CA ARG A 650 -2.13 -20.40 15.43
C ARG A 650 -1.48 -20.05 14.08
N HIS A 651 -0.70 -18.95 14.02
CA HIS A 651 0.06 -18.59 12.83
C HIS A 651 1.13 -19.66 12.57
N PRO A 652 1.27 -20.22 11.34
CA PRO A 652 2.05 -21.44 11.14
C PRO A 652 3.51 -21.38 11.63
N PRO A 653 4.28 -20.31 11.36
CA PRO A 653 5.63 -20.17 11.91
C PRO A 653 5.67 -20.13 13.45
N ALA A 654 4.78 -19.37 14.09
CA ALA A 654 4.72 -19.29 15.55
C ALA A 654 4.24 -20.61 16.18
N HIS A 655 3.33 -21.32 15.52
CA HIS A 655 2.89 -22.64 15.93
C HIS A 655 4.06 -23.63 15.86
N TRP A 656 4.78 -23.68 14.74
CA TRP A 656 5.94 -24.54 14.54
C TRP A 656 7.03 -24.31 15.57
N ILE A 657 7.35 -23.04 15.89
CA ILE A 657 8.30 -22.70 16.96
C ILE A 657 7.92 -23.33 18.30
N HIS A 658 6.63 -23.44 18.58
CA HIS A 658 6.12 -23.97 19.84
C HIS A 658 5.92 -25.49 19.87
N THR A 659 5.71 -26.13 18.71
CA THR A 659 5.31 -27.54 18.65
C THR A 659 6.31 -28.46 17.98
N GLU A 660 7.09 -27.95 17.03
CA GLU A 660 7.91 -28.76 16.12
C GLU A 660 9.39 -28.35 16.09
N CYS A 661 9.70 -27.10 16.41
CA CYS A 661 11.06 -26.60 16.45
C CYS A 661 11.88 -27.31 17.53
N THR A 662 13.08 -27.76 17.14
CA THR A 662 14.03 -28.44 18.03
C THR A 662 15.42 -27.82 17.90
N ILE A 663 16.27 -28.02 18.90
CA ILE A 663 17.67 -27.63 18.81
C ILE A 663 18.31 -28.38 17.64
N GLY A 664 18.98 -27.63 16.75
CA GLY A 664 19.54 -28.13 15.50
C GLY A 664 18.66 -27.89 14.27
N SER A 665 17.41 -27.42 14.42
CA SER A 665 16.59 -27.01 13.28
C SER A 665 17.29 -25.92 12.45
N ASN A 666 17.30 -26.11 11.13
CA ASN A 666 17.82 -25.12 10.19
C ASN A 666 16.69 -24.20 9.73
N VAL A 667 16.98 -22.91 9.64
CA VAL A 667 16.09 -21.86 9.18
C VAL A 667 16.88 -20.88 8.31
N GLU A 668 16.20 -20.04 7.55
CA GLU A 668 16.85 -18.93 6.87
C GLU A 668 16.26 -17.61 7.38
N LEU A 669 17.10 -16.57 7.35
CA LEU A 669 16.81 -15.26 7.92
C LEU A 669 17.01 -14.19 6.86
N ARG A 670 16.10 -13.22 6.82
CA ARG A 670 16.31 -11.95 6.12
C ARG A 670 15.96 -10.81 7.05
N VAL A 671 16.84 -9.83 7.19
CA VAL A 671 16.63 -8.67 8.07
C VAL A 671 15.70 -7.68 7.39
N GLY A 672 14.75 -7.14 8.16
CA GLY A 672 13.80 -6.14 7.70
C GLY A 672 13.45 -5.13 8.80
N GLY A 673 12.78 -4.06 8.39
CA GLY A 673 12.26 -3.03 9.27
C GLY A 673 13.09 -1.75 9.31
N ASP A 674 12.39 -0.62 9.36
CA ASP A 674 12.97 0.73 9.49
C ASP A 674 12.84 1.27 10.93
N PHE A 675 12.38 0.43 11.86
CA PHE A 675 12.26 0.75 13.28
C PHE A 675 13.52 0.30 14.02
N PHE A 676 14.49 1.20 14.20
CA PHE A 676 15.73 0.88 14.90
C PHE A 676 16.37 2.07 15.59
N PHE A 677 17.26 1.78 16.55
CA PHE A 677 18.15 2.74 17.18
C PHE A 677 19.60 2.37 16.84
N ASP A 678 20.26 3.20 16.04
CA ASP A 678 21.64 3.01 15.57
C ASP A 678 22.33 4.40 15.44
N PRO A 679 22.66 5.04 16.58
CA PRO A 679 23.20 6.39 16.58
C PRO A 679 24.68 6.42 16.18
N MET A 680 25.09 7.45 15.44
CA MET A 680 26.51 7.69 15.14
C MET A 680 27.21 8.45 16.28
N PRO A 681 28.53 8.29 16.47
CA PRO A 681 29.27 9.00 17.52
C PRO A 681 29.17 10.54 17.46
N SER A 682 28.87 11.10 16.29
CA SER A 682 28.68 12.54 16.07
C SER A 682 27.27 13.04 16.38
N ASP A 683 26.31 12.14 16.62
CA ASP A 683 24.91 12.52 16.81
C ASP A 683 24.71 13.20 18.17
N GLN A 684 23.69 14.05 18.24
CA GLN A 684 23.32 14.73 19.49
C GLN A 684 22.82 13.70 20.53
N PRO A 685 23.26 13.78 21.79
CA PRO A 685 22.74 12.97 22.88
C PRO A 685 21.22 13.12 23.04
N VAL A 686 20.52 12.00 23.22
CA VAL A 686 19.06 11.97 23.45
C VAL A 686 18.72 11.32 24.79
N ASP A 687 17.56 11.69 25.32
CA ASP A 687 16.89 10.94 26.38
C ASP A 687 15.99 9.88 25.73
N LEU A 688 16.36 8.62 25.86
CA LEU A 688 15.66 7.53 25.19
C LEU A 688 14.49 7.04 26.04
N LEU A 689 13.27 7.16 25.51
CA LEU A 689 12.06 6.66 26.15
C LEU A 689 11.56 5.43 25.39
N LEU A 690 11.56 4.27 26.04
CA LEU A 690 11.10 3.01 25.48
C LEU A 690 9.75 2.66 26.12
N VAL A 691 8.71 2.51 25.31
CA VAL A 691 7.36 2.21 25.80
C VAL A 691 6.83 0.93 25.16
N ALA A 692 6.75 -0.13 25.97
CA ALA A 692 6.48 -1.49 25.52
C ALA A 692 5.15 -2.04 26.04
N GLY A 693 4.43 -2.80 25.19
CA GLY A 693 3.23 -3.54 25.57
C GLY A 693 3.28 -5.02 25.15
N GLY A 694 3.20 -5.94 26.11
CA GLY A 694 3.20 -7.38 25.86
C GLY A 694 4.47 -7.84 25.12
N VAL A 695 4.30 -8.43 23.93
CA VAL A 695 5.42 -8.88 23.07
C VAL A 695 6.11 -7.75 22.31
N GLY A 696 5.50 -6.55 22.29
CA GLY A 696 6.15 -5.35 21.73
C GLY A 696 7.41 -4.93 22.48
N ILE A 697 7.72 -5.60 23.61
CA ILE A 697 9.01 -5.45 24.29
C ILE A 697 10.18 -5.95 23.46
N ASN A 698 10.02 -6.91 22.54
CA ASN A 698 11.14 -7.53 21.82
C ASN A 698 12.07 -6.52 21.12
N PRO A 699 11.59 -5.64 20.21
CA PRO A 699 12.47 -4.67 19.56
C PRO A 699 13.02 -3.65 20.55
N LEU A 700 12.25 -3.29 21.58
CA LEU A 700 12.66 -2.31 22.59
C LEU A 700 13.71 -2.87 23.56
N TYR A 701 13.66 -4.16 23.85
CA TYR A 701 14.69 -4.86 24.62
C TYR A 701 15.99 -4.97 23.82
N SER A 702 15.91 -5.22 22.50
CA SER A 702 17.08 -5.13 21.62
C SER A 702 17.73 -3.74 21.68
N ILE A 703 16.93 -2.68 21.58
CA ILE A 703 17.40 -1.28 21.71
C ILE A 703 18.02 -1.03 23.09
N LEU A 704 17.37 -1.46 24.18
CA LEU A 704 17.86 -1.31 25.55
C LEU A 704 19.24 -1.96 25.72
N MET A 705 19.40 -3.21 25.26
CA MET A 705 20.67 -3.94 25.36
C MET A 705 21.74 -3.32 24.48
N HIS A 706 21.39 -2.81 23.29
CA HIS A 706 22.32 -2.11 22.43
C HIS A 706 22.80 -0.78 23.04
N ALA A 707 21.89 -0.02 23.66
CA ALA A 707 22.24 1.19 24.40
C ALA A 707 23.23 0.89 25.54
N ALA A 708 23.07 -0.24 26.24
CA ALA A 708 24.01 -0.69 27.26
C ALA A 708 25.38 -1.08 26.68
N ASP A 709 25.40 -1.80 25.54
CA ASP A 709 26.64 -2.13 24.82
C ASP A 709 27.41 -0.86 24.42
N LEU A 710 26.72 0.19 23.96
CA LEU A 710 27.34 1.45 23.56
C LEU A 710 28.08 2.14 24.71
N LEU A 711 27.57 2.06 25.94
CA LEU A 711 28.26 2.64 27.11
C LEU A 711 29.60 1.97 27.44
N GLN A 712 29.77 0.72 27.02
CA GLN A 712 30.99 -0.06 27.27
C GLN A 712 32.05 0.16 26.17
N LEU A 713 31.72 0.82 25.07
CA LEU A 713 32.61 1.02 23.92
C LEU A 713 33.34 2.38 23.96
N PRO A 714 34.67 2.41 23.75
CA PRO A 714 35.42 3.66 23.70
C PRO A 714 35.09 4.45 22.43
N HIS A 715 34.84 5.76 22.56
CA HIS A 715 34.43 6.67 21.47
C HIS A 715 33.06 6.37 20.84
N ALA A 716 32.17 5.67 21.56
CA ALA A 716 30.80 5.44 21.14
C ALA A 716 29.89 6.64 21.43
N TYR A 717 28.68 6.60 20.87
CA TYR A 717 27.63 7.59 21.08
C TYR A 717 27.33 7.84 22.56
N GLN A 718 27.23 9.11 22.95
CA GLN A 718 26.94 9.50 24.34
C GLN A 718 25.43 9.60 24.56
N LEU A 719 24.86 8.59 25.21
CA LEU A 719 23.46 8.57 25.62
C LEU A 719 23.25 9.35 26.93
N ASN A 720 22.20 10.17 27.02
CA ASN A 720 21.89 10.90 28.25
C ASN A 720 21.36 9.94 29.31
N HIS A 721 20.16 9.42 29.09
CA HIS A 721 19.47 8.48 29.97
C HIS A 721 18.44 7.66 29.16
N THR A 722 18.21 6.41 29.53
CA THR A 722 17.19 5.53 28.96
C THR A 722 16.17 5.14 30.02
N HIS A 723 14.89 5.37 29.73
CA HIS A 723 13.79 4.91 30.57
C HIS A 723 12.91 3.90 29.83
N LEU A 724 12.63 2.76 30.44
CA LEU A 724 11.70 1.74 29.92
C LEU A 724 10.39 1.72 30.72
N CYS A 725 9.28 2.08 30.09
CA CYS A 725 7.94 1.79 30.60
C CYS A 725 7.39 0.53 29.91
N TYR A 726 7.25 -0.57 30.64
CA TYR A 726 6.81 -1.85 30.06
C TYR A 726 5.54 -2.39 30.73
N SER A 727 4.47 -2.53 29.93
CA SER A 727 3.20 -3.10 30.39
C SER A 727 2.97 -4.54 29.94
N ALA A 728 2.56 -5.39 30.87
CA ALA A 728 2.15 -6.77 30.62
C ALA A 728 0.87 -7.13 31.37
N LYS A 729 0.38 -8.36 31.14
CA LYS A 729 -0.80 -8.89 31.84
C LYS A 729 -0.51 -9.06 33.33
N ASN A 730 0.59 -9.71 33.66
CA ASN A 730 1.02 -10.03 35.03
C ASN A 730 2.54 -10.21 35.05
N THR A 731 3.13 -10.44 36.21
CA THR A 731 4.59 -10.57 36.39
C THR A 731 5.20 -11.81 35.73
N LYS A 732 4.40 -12.82 35.37
CA LYS A 732 4.87 -13.97 34.57
C LYS A 732 5.02 -13.64 33.09
N GLU A 733 4.27 -12.66 32.61
CA GLU A 733 4.30 -12.18 31.21
C GLU A 733 5.18 -10.95 31.03
N LEU A 734 5.96 -10.56 32.05
CA LEU A 734 7.03 -9.58 31.93
C LEU A 734 8.28 -10.29 31.38
N LEU A 735 8.43 -10.29 30.06
CA LEU A 735 9.58 -10.89 29.39
C LEU A 735 10.87 -10.15 29.76
N PHE A 736 11.98 -10.87 29.89
CA PHE A 736 13.32 -10.33 30.15
C PHE A 736 13.48 -9.52 31.45
N LYS A 737 12.50 -9.57 32.37
CA LYS A 737 12.44 -8.72 33.58
C LYS A 737 13.73 -8.72 34.40
N ASN A 738 14.36 -9.90 34.57
CA ASN A 738 15.58 -10.03 35.36
C ASN A 738 16.77 -9.35 34.68
N SER A 739 16.90 -9.51 33.35
CA SER A 739 17.97 -8.89 32.57
C SER A 739 17.80 -7.37 32.52
N ILE A 740 16.57 -6.88 32.33
CA ILE A 740 16.26 -5.44 32.35
C ILE A 740 16.65 -4.84 33.70
N ILE A 741 16.25 -5.46 34.81
CA ILE A 741 16.59 -4.99 36.16
C ILE A 741 18.11 -5.00 36.36
N SER A 742 18.80 -6.03 35.86
CA SER A 742 20.26 -6.14 35.99
C SER A 742 20.97 -4.98 35.29
N VAL A 743 20.54 -4.59 34.09
CA VAL A 743 21.08 -3.41 33.37
C VAL A 743 20.83 -2.11 34.15
N CYS A 744 19.61 -1.94 34.70
CA CYS A 744 19.30 -0.78 35.54
C CYS A 744 20.14 -0.74 36.83
N GLN A 745 20.51 -1.90 37.39
CA GLN A 745 21.37 -1.98 38.58
C GLN A 745 22.86 -1.78 38.25
N GLU A 746 23.31 -2.23 37.08
CA GLU A 746 24.68 -2.03 36.60
C GLU A 746 24.95 -0.56 36.25
N PHE A 747 23.95 0.12 35.68
CA PHE A 747 24.06 1.50 35.21
C PHE A 747 22.92 2.40 35.76
N PRO A 748 22.83 2.60 37.08
CA PRO A 748 21.68 3.26 37.71
C PRO A 748 21.49 4.73 37.32
N ASP A 749 22.58 5.42 36.94
CA ASP A 749 22.53 6.81 36.48
C ASP A 749 22.10 6.94 35.00
N LYS A 750 22.06 5.82 34.26
CA LYS A 750 21.82 5.80 32.81
C LYS A 750 20.57 5.04 32.42
N PHE A 751 20.12 4.08 33.23
CA PHE A 751 18.97 3.25 32.92
C PHE A 751 18.00 3.17 34.09
N SER A 752 16.72 3.28 33.78
CA SER A 752 15.63 3.00 34.72
C SER A 752 14.47 2.31 34.02
N CYS A 753 13.65 1.60 34.79
CA CYS A 753 12.47 0.92 34.28
C CYS A 753 11.27 1.00 35.24
N ASP A 754 10.06 1.04 34.68
CA ASP A 754 8.79 0.91 35.38
C ASP A 754 7.93 -0.17 34.70
N PHE A 755 7.59 -1.22 35.45
CA PHE A 755 6.75 -2.31 34.99
C PHE A 755 5.29 -2.08 35.37
N ARG A 756 4.39 -2.33 34.43
CA ARG A 756 2.93 -2.15 34.60
C ARG A 756 2.17 -3.44 34.39
N VAL A 757 1.49 -3.91 35.44
CA VAL A 757 0.67 -5.13 35.36
C VAL A 757 -0.81 -4.82 35.43
N THR A 758 -1.57 -5.32 34.45
CA THR A 758 -3.00 -4.98 34.28
C THR A 758 -3.96 -6.00 34.89
N GLN A 759 -3.52 -7.25 35.06
CA GLN A 759 -4.30 -8.39 35.56
C GLN A 759 -3.42 -9.27 36.47
N GLN A 760 -3.00 -8.70 37.60
CA GLN A 760 -2.12 -9.38 38.58
C GLN A 760 -2.96 -10.04 39.68
N ASP A 761 -3.31 -11.31 39.50
CA ASP A 761 -4.19 -12.04 40.44
C ASP A 761 -3.43 -12.72 41.59
N PHE A 762 -2.09 -12.65 41.60
CA PHE A 762 -1.21 -13.25 42.60
C PHE A 762 -0.21 -12.23 43.17
N GLU A 763 0.45 -12.56 44.28
CA GLU A 763 1.45 -11.68 44.89
C GLU A 763 2.64 -11.45 43.94
N ILE A 764 3.15 -10.21 43.93
CA ILE A 764 4.33 -9.83 43.17
C ILE A 764 5.55 -10.28 43.98
N GLU A 765 6.51 -10.93 43.31
CA GLU A 765 7.73 -11.40 43.96
C GLU A 765 8.48 -10.20 44.60
N PRO A 766 9.09 -10.35 45.79
CA PRO A 766 9.67 -9.22 46.53
C PRO A 766 10.72 -8.42 45.75
N ASN A 767 11.51 -9.10 44.91
CA ASN A 767 12.53 -8.51 44.04
C ASN A 767 11.96 -7.67 42.89
N LEU A 768 10.70 -7.88 42.50
CA LEU A 768 10.00 -7.13 41.44
C LEU A 768 9.15 -5.99 41.98
N GLN A 769 8.89 -5.97 43.30
CA GLN A 769 7.91 -5.10 43.92
C GLN A 769 8.28 -3.61 43.85
N SER A 770 9.58 -3.29 43.90
CA SER A 770 10.08 -1.91 43.75
C SER A 770 10.00 -1.38 42.31
N TYR A 771 9.87 -2.26 41.32
CA TYR A 771 9.84 -1.90 39.89
C TYR A 771 8.44 -2.02 39.28
N THR A 772 7.48 -2.61 39.99
CA THR A 772 6.19 -3.01 39.40
C THR A 772 5.02 -2.28 40.04
N THR A 773 4.26 -1.55 39.21
CA THR A 773 3.03 -0.87 39.59
C THR A 773 1.82 -1.53 38.92
N ARG A 774 0.69 -1.61 39.63
CA ARG A 774 -0.57 -2.11 39.06
C ARG A 774 -1.25 -1.02 38.22
N GLY A 775 -1.77 -1.40 37.06
CA GLY A 775 -2.50 -0.50 36.17
C GLY A 775 -1.89 -0.43 34.77
N LYS A 776 -2.45 0.46 33.93
CA LYS A 776 -1.89 0.77 32.62
C LYS A 776 -0.79 1.83 32.74
N ILE A 777 -0.06 2.05 31.65
CA ILE A 777 0.78 3.24 31.50
C ILE A 777 -0.15 4.44 31.36
N THR A 778 0.12 5.52 32.09
CA THR A 778 -0.69 6.74 32.08
C THR A 778 0.20 7.95 31.78
N GLN A 779 -0.43 9.04 31.35
CA GLN A 779 0.25 10.30 31.05
C GLN A 779 1.11 10.81 32.22
N GLU A 780 0.67 10.63 33.48
CA GLU A 780 1.43 11.08 34.65
C GLU A 780 2.80 10.41 34.75
N VAL A 781 2.90 9.14 34.36
CA VAL A 781 4.14 8.35 34.37
C VAL A 781 5.09 8.88 33.32
N LEU A 782 4.57 9.06 32.11
CA LEU A 782 5.33 9.53 30.95
C LEU A 782 5.85 10.95 31.17
N LYS A 783 5.06 11.80 31.85
CA LYS A 783 5.41 13.20 32.13
C LYS A 783 6.77 13.37 32.82
N HIS A 784 7.16 12.43 33.68
CA HIS A 784 8.46 12.50 34.38
C HIS A 784 9.66 12.16 33.49
N HIS A 785 9.43 11.60 32.31
CA HIS A 785 10.46 11.09 31.41
C HIS A 785 10.40 11.73 30.01
N VAL A 786 9.56 12.75 29.82
CA VAL A 786 9.42 13.48 28.56
C VAL A 786 10.02 14.88 28.70
N ASN A 787 11.05 15.13 27.90
CA ASN A 787 11.58 16.44 27.59
C ASN A 787 11.34 16.72 26.09
N PRO A 788 10.51 17.72 25.72
CA PRO A 788 10.17 18.02 24.32
C PRO A 788 11.37 18.24 23.38
N GLU A 789 12.52 18.68 23.91
CA GLU A 789 13.71 19.02 23.12
C GLU A 789 14.67 17.84 22.93
N SER A 790 14.81 16.98 23.94
CA SER A 790 15.82 15.92 23.98
C SER A 790 15.27 14.50 23.92
N THR A 791 13.99 14.27 24.24
CA THR A 791 13.44 12.91 24.29
C THR A 791 13.23 12.31 22.90
N LEU A 792 13.71 11.10 22.69
CA LEU A 792 13.38 10.27 21.53
C LEU A 792 12.60 9.04 22.02
N CYS A 793 11.37 8.89 21.56
CA CYS A 793 10.49 7.82 22.03
C CYS A 793 10.36 6.69 21.01
N TYR A 794 10.55 5.45 21.45
CA TYR A 794 10.25 4.24 20.70
C TYR A 794 9.08 3.50 21.37
N LEU A 795 8.00 3.28 20.63
CA LEU A 795 6.73 2.77 21.13
C LEU A 795 6.31 1.51 20.37
N CYS A 796 6.12 0.40 21.07
CA CYS A 796 5.73 -0.86 20.45
C CYS A 796 4.80 -1.67 21.35
N GLY A 797 3.67 -2.14 20.81
CA GLY A 797 2.67 -2.87 21.57
C GLY A 797 1.31 -2.97 20.86
N PRO A 798 0.24 -3.33 21.58
CA PRO A 798 -1.10 -3.42 21.01
C PRO A 798 -1.58 -2.05 20.44
N PRO A 799 -2.30 -2.01 19.30
CA PRO A 799 -2.75 -0.75 18.69
C PRO A 799 -3.46 0.22 19.65
N PRO A 800 -4.37 -0.23 20.54
CA PRO A 800 -5.03 0.68 21.48
C PRO A 800 -4.06 1.34 22.48
N MET A 801 -2.98 0.65 22.85
CA MET A 801 -1.94 1.22 23.71
C MET A 801 -1.11 2.24 22.92
N ILE A 802 -0.71 1.90 21.70
CA ILE A 802 0.10 2.80 20.85
C ILE A 802 -0.66 4.11 20.62
N GLU A 803 -1.94 4.04 20.26
CA GLU A 803 -2.76 5.22 20.00
C GLU A 803 -2.92 6.10 21.24
N SER A 804 -3.23 5.51 22.40
CA SER A 804 -3.35 6.23 23.67
C SER A 804 -2.04 6.91 24.07
N VAL A 805 -0.94 6.16 24.09
CA VAL A 805 0.37 6.68 24.51
C VAL A 805 0.87 7.75 23.54
N ASN A 806 0.66 7.59 22.23
CA ASN A 806 1.05 8.61 21.25
C ASN A 806 0.31 9.94 21.47
N LEU A 807 -0.99 9.90 21.79
CA LEU A 807 -1.74 11.10 22.16
C LEU A 807 -1.22 11.72 23.47
N ASP A 808 -0.93 10.90 24.48
CA ASP A 808 -0.36 11.35 25.74
C ASP A 808 1.00 12.04 25.53
N LEU A 809 1.90 11.46 24.73
CA LEU A 809 3.21 12.04 24.41
C LEU A 809 3.10 13.37 23.65
N GLN A 810 2.18 13.46 22.68
CA GLN A 810 1.94 14.71 21.95
C GLN A 810 1.37 15.80 22.87
N SER A 811 0.46 15.45 23.77
CA SER A 811 -0.09 16.39 24.75
C SER A 811 0.95 16.87 25.77
N LEU A 812 2.00 16.08 26.00
CA LEU A 812 3.18 16.47 26.80
C LEU A 812 4.19 17.31 26.00
N GLY A 813 3.89 17.64 24.74
CA GLY A 813 4.69 18.54 23.89
C GLY A 813 5.73 17.83 23.02
N LEU A 814 5.77 16.49 23.00
CA LEU A 814 6.71 15.76 22.16
C LEU A 814 6.28 15.78 20.69
N SER A 815 7.14 16.26 19.80
CA SER A 815 6.83 16.35 18.36
C SER A 815 6.68 14.96 17.72
N ILE A 816 5.80 14.83 16.72
CA ILE A 816 5.50 13.55 16.06
C ILE A 816 6.75 12.89 15.43
N ASN A 817 7.72 13.68 14.97
CA ASN A 817 8.96 13.17 14.37
C ASN A 817 9.91 12.53 15.41
N ARG A 818 9.66 12.73 16.70
CA ARG A 818 10.42 12.15 17.82
C ARG A 818 9.68 10.98 18.47
N ILE A 819 8.56 10.56 17.90
CA ILE A 819 7.78 9.39 18.34
C ILE A 819 7.83 8.36 17.21
N LEU A 820 8.72 7.39 17.36
CA LEU A 820 8.85 6.25 16.47
C LEU A 820 7.99 5.13 17.04
N TYR A 821 7.17 4.49 16.20
CA TYR A 821 6.37 3.36 16.64
C TYR A 821 6.30 2.28 15.59
N GLU A 822 6.11 1.06 16.07
CA GLU A 822 5.91 -0.13 15.25
C GLU A 822 4.62 -0.82 15.67
N LYS A 823 3.74 -1.10 14.70
CA LYS A 823 2.46 -1.76 14.94
C LYS A 823 2.55 -3.22 14.52
N TRP A 824 2.24 -4.12 15.45
CA TRP A 824 2.03 -5.54 15.17
C TRP A 824 0.61 -5.78 14.67
N TRP A 825 0.44 -6.64 13.65
CA TRP A 825 -0.85 -7.08 13.10
C TRP A 825 -1.32 -8.41 13.66
#